data_AF-A0A9P4YSC5-F1
#
_entry.id   AF-A0A9P4YSC5-F1
#
_cell.length_a   1.000
_cell.length_b   1.000
_cell.length_c   1.000
_cell.angle_alpha   90.00
_cell.angle_beta   90.00
_cell.angle_gamma   90.00
#
_symmetry.space_group_name_H-M   'P 1'
#
loop_
_entity.id
_entity.type
_entity.pdbx_description
1 polymer ?
#
loop_
_entity_poly.entity_id
_entity_poly.type
_entity_poly.pdbx_seq_one_letter_code
_entity_poly.pdbx_strand_id
1 'polypeptide(L)'
;MRDRTLLQLFAATAASLVNATPSNSWDQSVDIINGSVRIYGDDAYPVLYRRALLNDAPRARYPGFKQETLILKNGTVRREGARALSCDIRFERDQPMTLRDGTVIYTDVFRPVDSNASNTIPAIVAWSPYGKEIGGQWLDDFPYRAGVPLSQVSELQKFEAPDPAYWVCQGYAIVNPDARGAYSSDGNITFWGRQLAEDGYDFIEWVADQDWSSGKVGMSGNSWLSVSQWFIAAEHPPHLTAIAPWEGLTDLYRDSTNRGGVPSPAFQEAILTTFAGKAYVEDNARKITSEPFVNIYWEDKIARVDQITIPAYVVASYTNPVHTRGSFQGFRDMKSTEKWLRVHNTFEWPDYYEPAHVAELTSFFDYYLKGKENGWAETPRVRISVLDPGHEDEVNRVVADWPVPGLTGKTFYLSADGLSDTLPSDASSTSYEVATDSAAGSVSFSYSATDLTEIIGYIKVKLWVEADGSDDMDLDITIQKTDKDGNSYQTVTGGIISTQGIIRASMRALNKQLSTDFEPYQAFTSESLLTPGEIYPLEVGLWPTALRIHPGEHILLTISAHTPIPADLDLGFGSALEHVPAAGGTFLEGTNVNLQALGGCTDCNPPYVNAQRVTTPVSRNKGSHIFHFGGKYDSYVLMPLNVSSSSTSEPAVQSGRNLKDEL
;
A
#
# COMPACT_ATOMS: atom_id res chain seq x y z
N MET A 1 -35.82 7.64 -9.69
CA MET A 1 -36.15 8.52 -8.55
C MET A 1 -35.67 7.87 -7.25
N ARG A 2 -34.37 7.94 -6.98
CA ARG A 2 -33.76 7.80 -5.65
C ARG A 2 -32.55 8.72 -5.70
N ASP A 3 -32.74 9.87 -5.09
CA ASP A 3 -31.85 11.03 -5.14
C ASP A 3 -30.66 10.86 -4.18
N ARG A 4 -29.49 11.30 -4.65
CA ARG A 4 -28.46 12.08 -3.95
C ARG A 4 -28.31 11.86 -2.44
N THR A 5 -27.21 11.22 -2.01
CA THR A 5 -26.26 11.68 -0.96
C THR A 5 -25.28 10.57 -0.56
N LEU A 6 -24.01 10.66 -0.99
CA LEU A 6 -22.86 9.95 -0.38
C LEU A 6 -21.65 10.88 -0.17
N LEU A 7 -21.84 12.19 -0.40
CA LEU A 7 -21.01 13.24 0.19
C LEU A 7 -21.87 13.94 1.24
N GLN A 8 -21.30 14.12 2.44
CA GLN A 8 -21.87 14.67 3.68
C GLN A 8 -22.47 13.63 4.65
N LEU A 9 -21.62 13.13 5.56
CA LEU A 9 -22.03 12.61 6.86
C LEU A 9 -21.01 13.06 7.92
N PHE A 10 -21.12 14.32 8.32
CA PHE A 10 -20.63 14.83 9.61
C PHE A 10 -21.75 15.67 10.22
N ALA A 11 -22.36 15.19 11.32
CA ALA A 11 -22.79 15.97 12.49
C ALA A 11 -23.74 15.18 13.41
N ALA A 12 -23.28 15.00 14.65
CA ALA A 12 -24.00 15.03 15.93
C ALA A 12 -25.12 13.99 16.23
N THR A 13 -24.89 13.13 17.23
CA THR A 13 -25.35 13.29 18.63
C THR A 13 -25.14 12.00 19.44
N ALA A 14 -24.55 12.10 20.64
CA ALA A 14 -25.16 11.64 21.91
C ALA A 14 -24.18 11.82 23.08
N ALA A 15 -24.54 12.73 24.00
CA ALA A 15 -23.97 12.79 25.33
C ALA A 15 -24.63 11.72 26.22
N SER A 16 -23.83 10.91 26.92
CA SER A 16 -24.09 10.54 28.33
C SER A 16 -22.88 9.89 29.00
N LEU A 17 -22.34 10.64 29.98
CA LEU A 17 -21.68 10.26 31.23
C LEU A 17 -21.07 8.85 31.39
N VAL A 18 -19.73 8.79 31.43
CA VAL A 18 -18.99 7.97 32.39
C VAL A 18 -17.80 8.79 32.92
N ASN A 19 -17.81 9.06 34.22
CA ASN A 19 -16.70 9.65 34.95
C ASN A 19 -15.57 8.62 35.10
N ALA A 20 -14.44 8.85 34.45
CA ALA A 20 -13.15 8.35 34.90
C ALA A 20 -12.10 9.41 34.54
N THR A 21 -11.60 10.12 35.55
CA THR A 21 -10.46 11.03 35.42
C THR A 21 -9.17 10.24 35.59
N PRO A 22 -8.28 10.16 34.58
CA PRO A 22 -6.86 9.93 34.82
C PRO A 22 -6.20 11.30 35.06
N SER A 23 -5.60 11.45 36.22
CA SER A 23 -4.63 12.51 36.47
C SER A 23 -3.40 12.24 35.59
N ASN A 24 -3.08 13.13 34.66
CA ASN A 24 -1.70 13.43 34.24
C ASN A 24 -1.70 14.78 33.52
N SER A 25 -0.87 15.69 34.02
CA SER A 25 -0.62 17.01 33.44
C SER A 25 0.15 16.84 32.13
N TRP A 26 -0.54 16.84 31.00
CA TRP A 26 0.09 16.92 29.68
C TRP A 26 0.70 18.32 29.53
N ASP A 27 2.03 18.39 29.54
CA ASP A 27 2.77 19.56 29.08
C ASP A 27 2.34 19.86 27.64
N GLN A 28 1.92 21.10 27.38
CA GLN A 28 1.36 21.54 26.09
C GLN A 28 2.44 21.96 25.08
N SER A 29 3.73 21.76 25.39
CA SER A 29 4.81 21.98 24.43
C SER A 29 4.94 20.85 23.41
N VAL A 30 5.25 21.19 22.17
CA VAL A 30 5.47 20.24 21.07
C VAL A 30 6.75 19.45 21.35
N ASP A 31 6.64 18.16 21.69
CA ASP A 31 7.76 17.26 22.02
C ASP A 31 8.44 16.70 20.75
N ILE A 32 9.14 17.60 20.05
CA ILE A 32 9.97 17.28 18.89
C ILE A 32 11.45 17.46 19.25
N ILE A 33 12.26 16.44 18.98
CA ILE A 33 13.68 16.41 19.27
C ILE A 33 14.52 16.21 18.01
N ASN A 34 15.78 16.65 18.06
CA ASN A 34 16.77 16.31 17.03
C ASN A 34 17.30 14.90 17.28
N GLY A 35 17.56 14.17 16.20
CA GLY A 35 18.27 12.89 16.24
C GLY A 35 18.89 12.57 14.89
N SER A 36 19.20 11.29 14.68
CA SER A 36 19.74 10.81 13.41
C SER A 36 19.27 9.40 13.11
N VAL A 37 19.18 9.08 11.83
CA VAL A 37 18.93 7.71 11.32
C VAL A 37 20.14 7.22 10.54
N ARG A 38 20.35 5.90 10.52
CA ARG A 38 21.34 5.28 9.64
C ARG A 38 20.82 5.29 8.21
N ILE A 39 21.67 5.66 7.25
CA ILE A 39 21.34 5.72 5.81
C ILE A 39 22.38 5.00 4.96
N TYR A 40 22.10 4.72 3.69
CA TYR A 40 23.13 4.24 2.76
C TYR A 40 24.06 5.38 2.31
N GLY A 41 25.34 5.08 2.11
CA GLY A 41 26.35 6.04 1.63
C GLY A 41 26.94 6.97 2.71
N ASP A 42 26.21 7.23 3.79
CA ASP A 42 26.67 7.94 5.00
C ASP A 42 26.27 7.12 6.25
N ASP A 43 27.02 7.20 7.34
CA ASP A 43 26.71 6.40 8.54
C ASP A 43 25.59 7.01 9.41
N ALA A 44 25.23 8.28 9.20
CA ALA A 44 24.07 8.90 9.85
C ALA A 44 23.54 10.13 9.10
N TYR A 45 22.21 10.33 9.10
CA TYR A 45 21.54 11.52 8.59
C TYR A 45 20.70 12.22 9.67
N PRO A 46 20.76 13.56 9.81
CA PRO A 46 19.99 14.28 10.81
C PRO A 46 18.49 14.26 10.49
N VAL A 47 17.69 13.85 11.48
CA VAL A 47 16.22 13.86 11.40
C VAL A 47 15.61 14.50 12.63
N LEU A 48 14.36 14.89 12.50
CA LEU A 48 13.53 15.20 13.65
C LEU A 48 12.77 13.96 14.07
N TYR A 49 12.54 13.85 15.37
CA TYR A 49 11.76 12.83 16.00
C TYR A 49 10.62 13.51 16.76
N ARG A 50 9.42 12.98 16.64
CA ARG A 50 8.24 13.42 17.38
C ARG A 50 7.82 12.34 18.37
N ARG A 51 7.12 12.69 19.43
CA ARG A 51 6.62 11.74 20.42
C ARG A 51 5.70 10.72 19.74
N ALA A 52 6.03 9.43 19.88
CA ALA A 52 5.17 8.34 19.44
C ALA A 52 3.86 8.30 20.25
N LEU A 53 2.82 7.66 19.73
CA LEU A 53 1.61 7.43 20.51
C LEU A 53 1.98 6.61 21.76
N LEU A 54 1.58 7.07 22.94
CA LEU A 54 1.89 6.31 24.16
C LEU A 54 1.12 5.00 24.17
N ASN A 55 1.74 3.94 24.69
CA ASN A 55 1.14 2.61 24.77
C ASN A 55 -0.15 2.56 25.60
N ASP A 56 -0.35 3.49 26.53
CA ASP A 56 -1.57 3.61 27.35
C ASP A 56 -2.66 4.45 26.68
N ALA A 57 -2.40 5.04 25.52
CA ALA A 57 -3.42 5.71 24.73
C ALA A 57 -4.44 4.68 24.21
N PRO A 58 -5.76 4.95 24.28
CA PRO A 58 -6.78 4.00 23.84
C PRO A 58 -6.55 3.47 22.42
N ARG A 59 -6.15 4.35 21.49
CA ARG A 59 -5.88 3.99 20.08
C ARG A 59 -4.67 3.09 19.88
N ALA A 60 -3.74 2.98 20.83
CA ALA A 60 -2.60 2.08 20.72
C ALA A 60 -3.02 0.60 20.83
N ARG A 61 -4.20 0.35 21.42
CA ARG A 61 -4.75 -0.99 21.72
C ARG A 61 -3.75 -1.94 22.36
N TYR A 62 -2.86 -1.44 23.22
CA TYR A 62 -1.82 -2.27 23.78
C TYR A 62 -2.37 -3.25 24.84
N PRO A 63 -2.28 -4.58 24.65
CA PRO A 63 -2.76 -5.55 25.64
C PRO A 63 -1.81 -5.71 26.85
N GLY A 64 -0.77 -4.89 26.95
CA GLY A 64 0.23 -4.94 28.02
C GLY A 64 1.39 -5.91 27.74
N PHE A 65 2.51 -5.69 28.44
CA PHE A 65 3.69 -6.55 28.35
C PHE A 65 3.56 -7.75 29.29
N LYS A 66 3.79 -8.96 28.77
CA LYS A 66 3.82 -10.20 29.56
C LYS A 66 4.56 -11.30 28.82
N GLN A 67 5.82 -11.50 29.20
CA GLN A 67 6.60 -12.65 28.72
C GLN A 67 6.05 -13.96 29.30
N GLU A 68 5.48 -14.80 28.43
CA GLU A 68 4.89 -16.08 28.82
C GLU A 68 4.86 -17.08 27.66
N THR A 69 4.60 -18.34 27.99
CA THR A 69 4.34 -19.39 27.00
C THR A 69 2.99 -20.02 27.27
N LEU A 70 2.13 -20.06 26.27
CA LEU A 70 0.78 -20.64 26.31
C LEU A 70 0.67 -21.78 25.30
N ILE A 71 -0.21 -22.73 25.59
CA ILE A 71 -0.70 -23.69 24.60
C ILE A 71 -2.15 -23.32 24.30
N LEU A 72 -2.37 -22.71 23.15
CA LEU A 72 -3.70 -22.40 22.62
C LEU A 72 -4.29 -23.69 22.07
N LYS A 73 -5.53 -24.02 22.48
CA LYS A 73 -6.10 -25.35 22.22
C LYS A 73 -6.88 -25.41 20.91
N ASN A 74 -6.75 -26.54 20.22
CA ASN A 74 -7.61 -26.88 19.08
C ASN A 74 -9.10 -26.70 19.44
N GLY A 75 -9.87 -26.14 18.51
CA GLY A 75 -11.29 -25.84 18.66
C GLY A 75 -11.61 -24.58 19.47
N THR A 76 -10.61 -23.83 19.93
CA THR A 76 -10.82 -22.55 20.62
C THR A 76 -10.77 -21.36 19.65
N VAL A 77 -11.35 -20.23 20.07
CA VAL A 77 -11.38 -18.94 19.36
C VAL A 77 -10.76 -17.84 20.23
N ARG A 78 -10.24 -16.77 19.61
CA ARG A 78 -9.86 -15.55 20.34
C ARG A 78 -11.03 -14.57 20.48
N ARG A 79 -11.98 -14.62 19.53
CA ARG A 79 -13.21 -13.80 19.48
C ARG A 79 -14.33 -14.68 18.92
N GLU A 80 -15.53 -14.59 19.50
CA GLU A 80 -16.72 -15.30 19.01
C GLU A 80 -16.96 -15.00 17.52
N GLY A 81 -17.23 -16.03 16.70
CA GLY A 81 -17.37 -15.92 15.25
C GLY A 81 -16.06 -15.78 14.44
N ALA A 82 -14.90 -15.63 15.10
CA ALA A 82 -13.60 -15.68 14.44
C ALA A 82 -13.21 -17.11 14.06
N ARG A 83 -12.16 -17.25 13.24
CA ARG A 83 -11.63 -18.57 12.88
C ARG A 83 -11.19 -19.34 14.14
N ALA A 84 -11.77 -20.51 14.35
CA ALA A 84 -11.33 -21.45 15.38
C ALA A 84 -9.98 -22.08 15.02
N LEU A 85 -9.18 -22.38 16.05
CA LEU A 85 -7.92 -23.09 15.87
C LEU A 85 -8.19 -24.53 15.39
N SER A 86 -7.47 -24.97 14.37
CA SER A 86 -7.58 -26.35 13.83
C SER A 86 -6.52 -27.31 14.39
N CYS A 87 -5.59 -26.80 15.19
CA CYS A 87 -4.55 -27.53 15.89
C CYS A 87 -4.17 -26.83 17.20
N ASP A 88 -3.47 -27.53 18.10
CA ASP A 88 -2.85 -26.88 19.27
C ASP A 88 -1.66 -26.01 18.82
N ILE A 89 -1.57 -24.79 19.36
CA ILE A 89 -0.51 -23.83 19.02
C ILE A 89 0.27 -23.48 20.28
N ARG A 90 1.60 -23.56 20.21
CA ARG A 90 2.49 -22.97 21.21
C ARG A 90 2.66 -21.50 20.88
N PHE A 91 2.23 -20.63 21.80
CA PHE A 91 2.36 -19.19 21.71
C PHE A 91 3.37 -18.71 22.75
N GLU A 92 4.51 -18.19 22.29
CA GLU A 92 5.56 -17.60 23.10
C GLU A 92 5.49 -16.08 22.94
N ARG A 93 4.96 -15.42 23.97
CA ARG A 93 4.67 -13.99 23.98
C ARG A 93 5.85 -13.17 24.48
N ASP A 94 6.07 -12.01 23.90
CA ASP A 94 7.08 -11.02 24.31
C ASP A 94 8.50 -11.61 24.46
N GLN A 95 8.92 -12.43 23.50
CA GLN A 95 10.28 -12.98 23.47
C GLN A 95 11.29 -11.88 23.11
N PRO A 96 12.33 -11.66 23.94
CA PRO A 96 13.34 -10.64 23.67
C PRO A 96 14.34 -11.11 22.62
N MET A 97 14.73 -10.20 21.74
CA MET A 97 15.82 -10.36 20.78
C MET A 97 16.69 -9.10 20.84
N THR A 98 18.02 -9.27 20.90
CA THR A 98 18.96 -8.15 20.95
C THR A 98 19.58 -7.92 19.57
N LEU A 99 19.38 -6.73 19.02
CA LEU A 99 19.95 -6.27 17.75
C LEU A 99 21.46 -6.01 17.88
N ARG A 100 22.16 -5.88 16.74
CA ARG A 100 23.63 -5.69 16.72
C ARG A 100 24.14 -4.48 17.51
N ASP A 101 23.29 -3.48 17.73
CA ASP A 101 23.62 -2.26 18.48
C ASP A 101 23.25 -2.33 19.97
N GLY A 102 22.78 -3.49 20.44
CA GLY A 102 22.35 -3.71 21.83
C GLY A 102 20.89 -3.36 22.10
N THR A 103 20.14 -2.87 21.12
CA THR A 103 18.71 -2.59 21.27
C THR A 103 17.92 -3.88 21.43
N VAL A 104 17.07 -3.96 22.45
CA VAL A 104 16.18 -5.11 22.65
C VAL A 104 14.83 -4.85 22.00
N ILE A 105 14.45 -5.73 21.09
CA ILE A 105 13.09 -5.79 20.51
C ILE A 105 12.36 -7.01 21.05
N TYR A 106 11.03 -6.96 21.04
CA TYR A 106 10.17 -8.05 21.51
C TYR A 106 9.33 -8.62 20.37
N THR A 107 9.17 -9.93 20.36
CA THR A 107 8.40 -10.65 19.34
C THR A 107 7.47 -11.68 19.94
N ASP A 108 6.35 -11.89 19.27
CA ASP A 108 5.46 -13.02 19.51
C ASP A 108 5.80 -14.14 18.52
N VAL A 109 5.86 -15.38 19.01
CA VAL A 109 6.14 -16.58 18.22
C VAL A 109 5.01 -17.58 18.38
N PHE A 110 4.34 -17.92 17.28
CA PHE A 110 3.32 -18.95 17.21
C PHE A 110 3.86 -20.15 16.43
N ARG A 111 3.80 -21.35 16.97
CA ARG A 111 4.34 -22.56 16.32
C ARG A 111 3.68 -23.86 16.78
N PRO A 112 3.81 -24.98 16.03
CA PRO A 112 3.35 -26.29 16.45
C PRO A 112 3.96 -26.70 17.79
N VAL A 113 3.16 -27.34 18.65
CA VAL A 113 3.58 -27.71 20.01
C VAL A 113 4.76 -28.68 20.04
N ASP A 114 4.84 -29.57 19.04
CA ASP A 114 5.86 -30.60 18.89
C ASP A 114 7.12 -30.12 18.16
N SER A 115 7.18 -28.87 17.71
CA SER A 115 8.38 -28.31 17.07
C SER A 115 9.54 -28.11 18.07
N ASN A 116 10.73 -28.62 17.71
CA ASN A 116 11.94 -28.63 18.54
C ASN A 116 13.17 -29.01 17.69
N ALA A 117 14.35 -29.16 18.30
CA ALA A 117 15.61 -29.49 17.60
C ALA A 117 15.58 -30.81 16.81
N SER A 118 14.69 -31.76 17.15
CA SER A 118 14.49 -33.01 16.40
C SER A 118 13.31 -32.96 15.42
N ASN A 119 12.54 -31.87 15.42
CA ASN A 119 11.38 -31.63 14.58
C ASN A 119 11.31 -30.14 14.20
N THR A 120 12.27 -29.72 13.37
CA THR A 120 12.44 -28.33 12.96
C THR A 120 11.44 -27.93 11.88
N ILE A 121 11.01 -26.67 11.88
CA ILE A 121 10.04 -26.12 10.94
C ILE A 121 10.52 -24.79 10.35
N PRO A 122 10.06 -24.41 9.14
CA PRO A 122 10.28 -23.07 8.61
C PRO A 122 9.49 -22.00 9.38
N ALA A 123 9.94 -20.75 9.26
CA ALA A 123 9.29 -19.59 9.87
C ALA A 123 8.82 -18.59 8.80
N ILE A 124 7.74 -17.86 9.10
CA ILE A 124 7.27 -16.71 8.33
C ILE A 124 7.26 -15.49 9.25
N VAL A 125 7.97 -14.44 8.85
CA VAL A 125 8.12 -13.19 9.60
C VAL A 125 7.20 -12.10 9.06
N ALA A 126 6.51 -11.40 9.97
CA ALA A 126 5.60 -10.29 9.71
C ALA A 126 6.12 -8.97 10.33
N TRP A 127 7.01 -8.28 9.61
CA TRP A 127 7.76 -7.14 10.14
C TRP A 127 7.04 -5.79 9.97
N SER A 128 6.67 -5.14 11.07
CA SER A 128 6.14 -3.75 11.07
C SER A 128 6.09 -3.15 12.48
N PRO A 129 5.90 -1.84 12.64
CA PRO A 129 5.70 -1.19 13.95
C PRO A 129 4.23 -1.18 14.42
N TYR A 130 3.33 -1.92 13.78
CA TYR A 130 1.88 -1.80 13.99
C TYR A 130 1.35 -2.46 15.27
N GLY A 131 2.20 -3.19 16.00
CA GLY A 131 1.81 -4.06 17.12
C GLY A 131 1.83 -5.52 16.70
N LYS A 132 2.38 -6.39 17.56
CA LYS A 132 2.51 -7.84 17.30
C LYS A 132 1.26 -8.67 17.57
N GLU A 133 0.30 -8.10 18.30
CA GLU A 133 -1.03 -8.66 18.53
C GLU A 133 -2.07 -7.75 17.85
N ILE A 134 -3.08 -7.33 18.59
CA ILE A 134 -3.86 -6.15 18.25
C ILE A 134 -3.02 -4.88 18.46
N GLY A 135 -3.23 -3.86 17.63
CA GLY A 135 -2.45 -2.64 17.71
C GLY A 135 -3.17 -1.41 17.14
N GLY A 136 -2.36 -0.43 16.74
CA GLY A 136 -2.83 0.89 16.32
C GLY A 136 -3.71 0.89 15.07
N GLN A 137 -3.74 -0.22 14.33
CA GLN A 137 -4.53 -0.42 13.13
C GLN A 137 -5.20 -1.80 13.19
N TRP A 138 -6.45 -1.91 12.72
CA TRP A 138 -7.17 -3.17 12.64
C TRP A 138 -8.21 -3.18 11.52
N LEU A 139 -8.66 -4.37 11.11
CA LEU A 139 -9.66 -4.50 10.04
C LEU A 139 -10.98 -3.83 10.41
N ASP A 140 -11.41 -3.96 11.67
CA ASP A 140 -12.65 -3.39 12.20
C ASP A 140 -12.63 -1.85 12.28
N ASP A 141 -11.49 -1.19 12.08
CA ASP A 141 -11.43 0.28 11.93
C ASP A 141 -12.09 0.75 10.64
N PHE A 142 -12.23 -0.14 9.65
CA PHE A 142 -12.85 0.16 8.36
C PHE A 142 -14.31 -0.32 8.31
N PRO A 143 -15.17 0.38 7.55
CA PRO A 143 -16.49 -0.12 7.21
C PRO A 143 -16.44 -1.58 6.72
N TYR A 144 -17.35 -2.41 7.22
CA TYR A 144 -17.45 -3.83 6.86
C TYR A 144 -16.16 -4.65 7.05
N ARG A 145 -15.31 -4.27 8.01
CA ARG A 145 -14.00 -4.90 8.26
C ARG A 145 -13.10 -4.92 7.03
N ALA A 146 -13.16 -3.84 6.24
CA ALA A 146 -12.52 -3.72 4.93
C ALA A 146 -12.86 -4.84 3.92
N GLY A 147 -13.99 -5.53 4.11
CA GLY A 147 -14.42 -6.65 3.27
C GLY A 147 -13.89 -8.02 3.70
N VAL A 148 -13.16 -8.12 4.82
CA VAL A 148 -12.67 -9.39 5.36
C VAL A 148 -13.68 -9.97 6.36
N PRO A 149 -14.30 -11.14 6.09
CA PRO A 149 -15.15 -11.82 7.05
C PRO A 149 -14.40 -12.20 8.34
N LEU A 150 -15.07 -12.07 9.49
CA LEU A 150 -14.47 -12.44 10.78
C LEU A 150 -14.06 -13.92 10.84
N SER A 151 -14.82 -14.80 10.19
CA SER A 151 -14.51 -16.23 10.10
C SER A 151 -13.27 -16.58 9.27
N GLN A 152 -12.70 -15.63 8.51
CA GLN A 152 -11.47 -15.84 7.73
C GLN A 152 -10.19 -15.55 8.52
N VAL A 153 -10.29 -14.95 9.71
CA VAL A 153 -9.13 -14.60 10.54
C VAL A 153 -9.38 -14.99 11.99
N SER A 154 -8.33 -15.34 12.73
CA SER A 154 -8.49 -15.82 14.11
C SER A 154 -8.40 -14.74 15.18
N GLU A 155 -8.10 -13.50 14.78
CA GLU A 155 -7.72 -12.37 15.63
C GLU A 155 -6.38 -12.58 16.39
N LEU A 156 -5.59 -13.62 16.03
CA LEU A 156 -4.21 -13.78 16.50
C LEU A 156 -3.21 -13.17 15.54
N GLN A 157 -3.62 -12.91 14.29
CA GLN A 157 -2.80 -12.21 13.32
C GLN A 157 -2.41 -10.84 13.83
N LYS A 158 -1.22 -10.40 13.50
CA LYS A 158 -0.89 -8.97 13.48
C LYS A 158 -1.65 -8.32 12.31
N PHE A 159 -1.94 -7.02 12.38
CA PHE A 159 -2.58 -6.32 11.25
C PHE A 159 -1.74 -6.57 9.97
N GLU A 160 -2.41 -6.96 8.88
CA GLU A 160 -1.80 -7.31 7.58
C GLU A 160 -0.90 -8.56 7.53
N ALA A 161 -0.80 -9.31 8.63
CA ALA A 161 0.11 -10.44 8.74
C ALA A 161 -0.56 -11.80 8.44
N PRO A 162 0.23 -12.84 8.14
CA PRO A 162 -0.25 -14.23 8.12
C PRO A 162 -0.99 -14.60 9.41
N ASP A 163 -2.14 -15.27 9.30
CA ASP A 163 -2.93 -15.73 10.44
C ASP A 163 -2.32 -16.99 11.11
N PRO A 164 -1.86 -16.92 12.37
CA PRO A 164 -1.30 -18.06 13.09
C PRO A 164 -2.21 -19.29 13.11
N ALA A 165 -3.54 -19.12 13.19
CA ALA A 165 -4.47 -20.25 13.27
C ALA A 165 -4.49 -21.13 12.02
N TYR A 166 -4.12 -20.56 10.86
CA TYR A 166 -3.97 -21.31 9.62
C TYR A 166 -2.56 -21.84 9.47
N TRP A 167 -1.57 -20.94 9.51
CA TRP A 167 -0.19 -21.25 9.10
C TRP A 167 0.53 -22.20 10.05
N VAL A 168 0.26 -22.10 11.36
CA VAL A 168 0.83 -23.03 12.34
C VAL A 168 0.38 -24.45 12.06
N CYS A 169 -0.90 -24.63 11.71
CA CYS A 169 -1.44 -25.95 11.39
C CYS A 169 -0.96 -26.48 10.02
N GLN A 170 -0.34 -25.64 9.19
CA GLN A 170 0.40 -26.07 8.01
C GLN A 170 1.85 -26.46 8.31
N GLY A 171 2.31 -26.34 9.56
CA GLY A 171 3.69 -26.66 9.97
C GLY A 171 4.67 -25.52 9.74
N TYR A 172 4.23 -24.28 9.97
CA TYR A 172 5.08 -23.08 10.01
C TYR A 172 5.13 -22.47 11.41
N ALA A 173 6.21 -21.77 11.74
CA ALA A 173 6.16 -20.76 12.79
C ALA A 173 5.71 -19.42 12.18
N ILE A 174 4.83 -18.68 12.87
CA ILE A 174 4.53 -17.27 12.57
C ILE A 174 5.22 -16.41 13.62
N VAL A 175 6.03 -15.46 13.16
CA VAL A 175 6.84 -14.60 14.03
C VAL A 175 6.48 -13.13 13.79
N ASN A 176 5.91 -12.51 14.82
CA ASN A 176 5.40 -11.14 14.79
C ASN A 176 6.25 -10.25 15.71
N PRO A 177 7.29 -9.59 15.19
CA PRO A 177 8.05 -8.61 15.99
C PRO A 177 7.29 -7.30 16.13
N ASP A 178 7.40 -6.69 17.31
CA ASP A 178 7.33 -5.24 17.44
C ASP A 178 8.70 -4.69 17.08
N ALA A 179 8.80 -4.04 15.91
CA ALA A 179 10.05 -3.46 15.42
C ALA A 179 10.65 -2.44 16.43
N ARG A 180 11.90 -2.02 16.21
CA ARG A 180 12.58 -1.00 17.03
C ARG A 180 11.66 0.17 17.39
N GLY A 181 11.62 0.52 18.67
CA GLY A 181 10.82 1.60 19.25
C GLY A 181 9.31 1.35 19.31
N ALA A 182 8.80 0.30 18.67
CA ALA A 182 7.38 -0.04 18.70
C ALA A 182 7.01 -0.69 20.03
N TYR A 183 5.91 -0.21 20.63
CA TYR A 183 5.34 -0.72 21.86
C TYR A 183 6.37 -0.86 23.00
N SER A 184 6.73 -2.10 23.35
CA SER A 184 7.67 -2.36 24.43
C SER A 184 9.12 -2.46 24.00
N SER A 185 9.40 -2.54 22.69
CA SER A 185 10.74 -2.56 22.11
C SER A 185 11.48 -1.25 22.35
N ASP A 186 12.78 -1.35 22.59
CA ASP A 186 13.65 -0.21 22.83
C ASP A 186 13.95 0.57 21.54
N GLY A 187 14.46 1.80 21.69
CA GLY A 187 14.85 2.67 20.58
C GLY A 187 13.73 3.57 20.08
N ASN A 188 13.93 4.14 18.89
CA ASN A 188 12.96 5.01 18.22
C ASN A 188 12.47 4.34 16.92
N ILE A 189 11.19 4.51 16.62
CA ILE A 189 10.61 4.02 15.36
C ILE A 189 11.18 4.86 14.22
N THR A 190 11.67 4.21 13.17
CA THR A 190 12.11 4.87 11.93
C THR A 190 11.23 4.44 10.78
N PHE A 191 11.12 5.30 9.77
CA PHE A 191 10.62 4.85 8.48
C PHE A 191 11.63 3.92 7.82
N TRP A 192 11.21 3.24 6.76
CA TRP A 192 12.04 2.30 5.99
C TRP A 192 13.41 2.90 5.60
N GLY A 193 14.33 2.06 5.17
CA GLY A 193 15.71 2.46 4.86
C GLY A 193 16.73 1.56 5.54
N ARG A 194 18.00 1.98 5.55
CA ARG A 194 19.10 1.14 6.05
C ARG A 194 18.89 0.64 7.48
N GLN A 195 18.42 1.50 8.39
CA GLN A 195 18.19 1.10 9.79
C GLN A 195 17.22 -0.09 9.88
N LEU A 196 16.06 -0.01 9.23
CA LEU A 196 15.08 -1.10 9.22
C LEU A 196 15.62 -2.35 8.54
N ALA A 197 16.37 -2.16 7.44
CA ALA A 197 16.93 -3.26 6.67
C ALA A 197 17.92 -4.10 7.51
N GLU A 198 18.82 -3.44 8.24
CA GLU A 198 19.81 -4.11 9.09
C GLU A 198 19.18 -4.71 10.36
N ASP A 199 18.18 -4.04 10.97
CA ASP A 199 17.43 -4.61 12.09
C ASP A 199 16.70 -5.88 11.66
N GLY A 200 16.09 -5.86 10.47
CA GLY A 200 15.44 -7.03 9.90
C GLY A 200 16.43 -8.15 9.54
N TYR A 201 17.63 -7.82 9.03
CA TYR A 201 18.70 -8.80 8.83
C TYR A 201 19.00 -9.54 10.14
N ASP A 202 19.27 -8.80 11.22
CA ASP A 202 19.61 -9.42 12.52
C ASP A 202 18.48 -10.31 13.02
N PHE A 203 17.24 -9.87 12.81
CA PHE A 203 16.06 -10.61 13.23
C PHE A 203 15.86 -11.90 12.44
N ILE A 204 16.04 -11.89 11.10
CA ILE A 204 15.95 -13.10 10.30
C ILE A 204 16.97 -14.14 10.77
N GLU A 205 18.20 -13.72 11.02
CA GLU A 205 19.27 -14.62 11.47
C GLU A 205 18.99 -15.15 12.89
N TRP A 206 18.42 -14.32 13.77
CA TRP A 206 17.96 -14.78 15.09
C TRP A 206 16.83 -15.80 15.00
N VAL A 207 15.85 -15.62 14.10
CA VAL A 207 14.77 -16.59 13.86
C VAL A 207 15.33 -17.91 13.32
N ALA A 208 16.33 -17.84 12.44
CA ALA A 208 16.99 -19.02 11.88
C ALA A 208 17.77 -19.83 12.92
N ASP A 209 18.32 -19.17 13.95
CA ASP A 209 19.12 -19.78 15.02
C ASP A 209 18.27 -20.44 16.14
N GLN A 210 16.94 -20.28 16.12
CA GLN A 210 16.09 -20.89 17.15
C GLN A 210 16.09 -22.43 17.03
N ASP A 211 16.11 -23.14 18.16
CA ASP A 211 16.16 -24.62 18.21
C ASP A 211 15.02 -25.32 17.43
N TRP A 212 13.88 -24.66 17.24
CA TRP A 212 12.74 -25.20 16.49
C TRP A 212 12.79 -24.84 14.99
N SER A 213 13.70 -23.98 14.57
CA SER A 213 13.78 -23.47 13.20
C SER A 213 14.53 -24.44 12.29
N SER A 214 14.07 -24.58 11.05
CA SER A 214 14.80 -25.31 10.01
C SER A 214 15.91 -24.48 9.35
N GLY A 215 16.09 -23.23 9.78
CA GLY A 215 16.94 -22.23 9.11
C GLY A 215 16.34 -21.68 7.82
N LYS A 216 15.09 -22.04 7.47
CA LYS A 216 14.37 -21.50 6.31
C LYS A 216 13.34 -20.48 6.77
N VAL A 217 13.62 -19.21 6.51
CA VAL A 217 12.74 -18.09 6.86
C VAL A 217 12.13 -17.49 5.60
N GLY A 218 10.83 -17.25 5.62
CA GLY A 218 10.13 -16.43 4.64
C GLY A 218 9.59 -15.15 5.26
N MET A 219 9.23 -14.18 4.42
CA MET A 219 8.48 -12.99 4.84
C MET A 219 7.18 -12.89 4.06
N SER A 220 6.12 -12.44 4.72
CA SER A 220 4.80 -12.22 4.10
C SER A 220 4.03 -11.12 4.84
N GLY A 221 3.22 -10.38 4.09
CA GLY A 221 2.31 -9.40 4.63
C GLY A 221 2.06 -8.25 3.67
N ASN A 222 1.10 -7.40 4.04
CA ASN A 222 0.65 -6.26 3.25
C ASN A 222 1.30 -4.93 3.69
N SER A 223 1.24 -3.89 2.86
CA SER A 223 1.65 -2.51 3.13
C SER A 223 3.03 -2.40 3.76
N TRP A 224 3.19 -1.93 5.00
CA TRP A 224 4.50 -1.83 5.64
C TRP A 224 5.21 -3.17 5.74
N LEU A 225 4.46 -4.26 5.98
CA LEU A 225 5.02 -5.60 6.02
C LEU A 225 5.56 -5.96 4.63
N SER A 226 4.88 -5.59 3.56
CA SER A 226 5.35 -5.74 2.17
C SER A 226 6.60 -4.89 1.87
N VAL A 227 6.55 -3.59 2.18
CA VAL A 227 7.68 -2.66 1.97
C VAL A 227 8.93 -3.13 2.73
N SER A 228 8.76 -3.63 3.96
CA SER A 228 9.88 -4.14 4.76
C SER A 228 10.62 -5.28 4.09
N GLN A 229 9.93 -6.15 3.32
CA GLN A 229 10.55 -7.28 2.63
C GLN A 229 11.53 -6.79 1.57
N TRP A 230 11.22 -5.69 0.86
CA TRP A 230 12.12 -5.11 -0.14
C TRP A 230 13.43 -4.65 0.47
N PHE A 231 13.36 -3.96 1.61
CA PHE A 231 14.55 -3.46 2.31
C PHE A 231 15.36 -4.59 2.93
N ILE A 232 14.70 -5.52 3.64
CA ILE A 232 15.37 -6.59 4.36
C ILE A 232 16.00 -7.59 3.38
N ALA A 233 15.29 -7.97 2.30
CA ALA A 233 15.83 -8.89 1.31
C ALA A 233 17.03 -8.31 0.54
N ALA A 234 17.11 -6.99 0.40
CA ALA A 234 18.27 -6.33 -0.22
C ALA A 234 19.56 -6.43 0.61
N GLU A 235 19.47 -6.75 1.91
CA GLU A 235 20.64 -7.00 2.78
C GLU A 235 21.17 -8.43 2.71
N HIS A 236 20.53 -9.29 1.90
CA HIS A 236 20.89 -10.70 1.73
C HIS A 236 21.06 -11.49 3.04
N PRO A 237 20.08 -11.49 3.97
CA PRO A 237 20.14 -12.38 5.13
C PRO A 237 20.26 -13.84 4.65
N PRO A 238 21.32 -14.58 5.02
CA PRO A 238 21.57 -15.93 4.50
C PRO A 238 20.41 -16.92 4.66
N HIS A 239 19.59 -16.75 5.70
CA HIS A 239 18.47 -17.64 5.98
C HIS A 239 17.11 -17.15 5.44
N LEU A 240 17.06 -15.93 4.87
CA LEU A 240 15.89 -15.46 4.14
C LEU A 240 15.79 -16.19 2.80
N THR A 241 14.89 -17.17 2.74
CA THR A 241 14.79 -18.09 1.61
C THR A 241 13.79 -17.63 0.55
N ALA A 242 12.73 -16.93 0.93
CA ALA A 242 11.71 -16.44 0.00
C ALA A 242 10.93 -15.25 0.58
N ILE A 243 10.43 -14.36 -0.28
CA ILE A 243 9.56 -13.25 0.12
C ILE A 243 8.22 -13.30 -0.62
N ALA A 244 7.16 -12.83 0.03
CA ALA A 244 5.83 -12.69 -0.57
C ALA A 244 5.26 -11.28 -0.30
N PRO A 245 5.71 -10.26 -1.05
CA PRO A 245 5.28 -8.88 -0.88
C PRO A 245 3.89 -8.68 -1.47
N TRP A 246 2.91 -8.39 -0.62
CA TRP A 246 1.52 -8.20 -1.01
C TRP A 246 1.21 -6.71 -1.00
N GLU A 247 1.25 -6.05 -2.16
CA GLU A 247 1.06 -4.60 -2.29
C GLU A 247 2.02 -3.75 -1.41
N GLY A 248 3.18 -3.39 -1.94
CA GLY A 248 4.17 -2.59 -1.22
C GLY A 248 4.90 -1.59 -2.11
N LEU A 249 4.91 -0.32 -1.70
CA LEU A 249 5.68 0.74 -2.38
C LEU A 249 7.20 0.46 -2.34
N THR A 250 7.97 1.08 -3.25
CA THR A 250 9.44 0.90 -3.31
C THR A 250 10.21 2.21 -3.26
N ASP A 251 9.58 3.34 -3.62
CA ASP A 251 10.16 4.67 -3.55
C ASP A 251 9.17 5.56 -2.78
N LEU A 252 9.42 5.78 -1.48
CA LEU A 252 8.50 6.53 -0.62
C LEU A 252 8.20 7.94 -1.19
N TYR A 253 9.21 8.60 -1.75
CA TYR A 253 9.09 9.94 -2.31
C TYR A 253 8.13 9.96 -3.50
N ARG A 254 8.31 9.05 -4.46
CA ARG A 254 7.53 9.03 -5.71
C ARG A 254 6.18 8.33 -5.59
N ASP A 255 6.07 7.35 -4.69
CA ASP A 255 4.87 6.52 -4.56
C ASP A 255 3.83 7.15 -3.63
N SER A 256 4.25 7.90 -2.60
CA SER A 256 3.33 8.40 -1.57
C SER A 256 3.55 9.86 -1.18
N THR A 257 4.74 10.24 -0.71
CA THR A 257 4.90 11.50 0.02
C THR A 257 4.97 12.74 -0.85
N ASN A 258 5.56 12.62 -2.04
CA ASN A 258 5.86 13.73 -2.94
C ASN A 258 5.58 13.34 -4.39
N ARG A 259 4.51 12.57 -4.63
CA ARG A 259 4.13 12.11 -5.97
C ARG A 259 4.04 13.30 -6.93
N GLY A 260 4.77 13.23 -8.04
CA GLY A 260 4.84 14.34 -9.00
C GLY A 260 5.61 15.58 -8.52
N GLY A 261 6.31 15.52 -7.39
CA GLY A 261 6.91 16.68 -6.74
C GLY A 261 5.92 17.51 -5.91
N VAL A 262 4.68 17.05 -5.72
CA VAL A 262 3.68 17.71 -4.88
C VAL A 262 3.74 17.15 -3.45
N PRO A 263 4.10 17.95 -2.43
CA PRO A 263 4.16 17.47 -1.04
C PRO A 263 2.78 17.07 -0.51
N SER A 264 2.66 15.84 0.00
CA SER A 264 1.42 15.24 0.52
C SER A 264 1.64 14.57 1.87
N PRO A 265 1.69 15.35 2.98
CA PRO A 265 1.97 14.79 4.31
C PRO A 265 0.78 14.10 4.97
N ALA A 266 -0.43 14.22 4.41
CA ALA A 266 -1.67 13.80 5.05
C ALA A 266 -1.70 12.31 5.42
N PHE A 267 -1.31 11.43 4.49
CA PHE A 267 -1.29 9.99 4.74
C PHE A 267 -0.28 9.63 5.84
N GLN A 268 0.92 10.20 5.78
CA GLN A 268 1.98 9.98 6.76
C GLN A 268 1.60 10.53 8.14
N GLU A 269 0.94 11.69 8.21
CA GLU A 269 0.37 12.20 9.46
C GLU A 269 -0.66 11.22 10.04
N ALA A 270 -1.57 10.69 9.23
CA ALA A 270 -2.55 9.71 9.68
C ALA A 270 -1.88 8.43 10.22
N ILE A 271 -0.90 7.89 9.49
CA ILE A 271 -0.16 6.67 9.89
C ILE A 271 0.67 6.90 11.16
N LEU A 272 1.33 8.05 11.31
CA LEU A 272 2.10 8.40 12.50
C LEU A 272 1.27 8.37 13.79
N THR A 273 -0.03 8.65 13.71
CA THR A 273 -0.91 8.54 14.88
C THR A 273 -1.14 7.11 15.36
N THR A 274 -0.76 6.10 14.57
CA THR A 274 -0.95 4.68 14.88
C THR A 274 0.29 4.04 15.52
N PHE A 275 1.44 4.70 15.43
CA PHE A 275 2.72 4.16 15.89
C PHE A 275 2.88 4.37 17.38
N ALA A 276 2.67 3.30 18.14
CA ALA A 276 2.78 3.31 19.58
C ALA A 276 4.19 2.96 20.06
N GLY A 277 4.65 3.61 21.13
CA GLY A 277 5.95 3.32 21.73
C GLY A 277 6.23 4.13 23.00
N LYS A 278 7.33 3.79 23.68
CA LYS A 278 7.80 4.50 24.89
C LYS A 278 8.57 5.78 24.61
N ALA A 279 9.13 5.91 23.40
CA ALA A 279 10.06 6.95 23.01
C ALA A 279 9.51 7.78 21.83
N TYR A 280 10.24 7.82 20.72
CA TYR A 280 9.94 8.70 19.60
C TYR A 280 9.79 7.93 18.28
N VAL A 281 9.15 8.60 17.32
CA VAL A 281 9.02 8.17 15.93
C VAL A 281 9.62 9.22 15.01
N GLU A 282 10.34 8.78 13.99
CA GLU A 282 10.90 9.64 12.95
C GLU A 282 9.79 10.50 12.33
N ASP A 283 10.06 11.79 12.24
CA ASP A 283 9.12 12.80 11.81
C ASP A 283 9.10 12.96 10.29
N ASN A 284 8.72 11.88 9.59
CA ASN A 284 8.73 11.85 8.13
C ASN A 284 7.81 12.91 7.53
N ALA A 285 6.63 13.18 8.11
CA ALA A 285 5.72 14.19 7.55
C ALA A 285 6.30 15.61 7.51
N ARG A 286 7.24 15.92 8.42
CA ARG A 286 8.00 17.17 8.40
C ARG A 286 9.10 17.19 7.37
N LYS A 287 9.73 16.04 7.08
CA LYS A 287 10.66 15.92 5.95
C LYS A 287 9.96 16.20 4.62
N ILE A 288 8.72 15.72 4.43
CA ILE A 288 7.91 15.97 3.22
C ILE A 288 7.78 17.47 2.91
N THR A 289 7.58 18.28 3.95
CA THR A 289 7.32 19.73 3.81
C THR A 289 8.57 20.60 3.89
N SER A 290 9.65 20.12 4.52
CA SER A 290 10.90 20.88 4.70
C SER A 290 12.01 20.51 3.71
N GLU A 291 12.00 19.30 3.14
CA GLU A 291 13.00 18.81 2.19
C GLU A 291 12.31 18.34 0.90
N PRO A 292 11.83 19.27 0.05
CA PRO A 292 10.98 18.95 -1.10
C PRO A 292 11.75 18.33 -2.27
N PHE A 293 13.08 18.30 -2.26
CA PHE A 293 13.91 17.75 -3.33
C PHE A 293 14.51 16.41 -2.90
N VAL A 294 14.66 15.50 -3.85
CA VAL A 294 15.38 14.23 -3.63
C VAL A 294 16.81 14.53 -3.21
N ASN A 295 17.21 13.94 -2.08
CA ASN A 295 18.52 14.02 -1.47
C ASN A 295 18.87 12.66 -0.86
N ILE A 296 20.01 12.56 -0.19
CA ILE A 296 20.48 11.28 0.41
C ILE A 296 19.51 10.67 1.43
N TYR A 297 18.66 11.47 2.08
CA TYR A 297 17.61 10.96 2.96
C TYR A 297 16.51 10.28 2.15
N TRP A 298 16.01 10.91 1.10
CA TRP A 298 15.01 10.31 0.24
C TRP A 298 15.54 9.10 -0.53
N GLU A 299 16.81 9.12 -0.93
CA GLU A 299 17.49 7.97 -1.54
C GLU A 299 17.54 6.76 -0.60
N ASP A 300 17.72 6.97 0.71
CA ASP A 300 17.62 5.89 1.71
C ASP A 300 16.21 5.31 1.82
N LYS A 301 15.17 6.08 1.46
CA LYS A 301 13.77 5.62 1.44
C LYS A 301 13.37 4.96 0.12
N ILE A 302 14.34 4.69 -0.76
CA ILE A 302 14.16 3.89 -1.97
C ILE A 302 14.72 2.49 -1.72
N ALA A 303 13.87 1.48 -1.84
CA ALA A 303 14.29 0.09 -1.69
C ALA A 303 15.24 -0.31 -2.83
N ARG A 304 16.36 -0.94 -2.48
CA ARG A 304 17.36 -1.46 -3.43
C ARG A 304 16.90 -2.79 -4.02
N VAL A 305 15.71 -2.80 -4.64
CA VAL A 305 15.04 -4.00 -5.16
C VAL A 305 15.88 -4.76 -6.18
N ASP A 306 16.76 -4.06 -6.91
CA ASP A 306 17.70 -4.65 -7.86
C ASP A 306 18.77 -5.52 -7.19
N GLN A 307 18.91 -5.47 -5.86
CA GLN A 307 19.78 -6.37 -5.11
C GLN A 307 19.10 -7.70 -4.79
N ILE A 308 17.77 -7.80 -4.89
CA ILE A 308 17.04 -9.00 -4.45
C ILE A 308 17.18 -10.10 -5.51
N THR A 309 17.72 -11.25 -5.10
CA THR A 309 17.92 -12.43 -5.96
C THR A 309 17.19 -13.68 -5.49
N ILE A 310 16.61 -13.66 -4.29
CA ILE A 310 15.85 -14.78 -3.73
C ILE A 310 14.46 -14.91 -4.38
N PRO A 311 13.82 -16.08 -4.30
CA PRO A 311 12.45 -16.28 -4.77
C PRO A 311 11.45 -15.24 -4.22
N ALA A 312 10.57 -14.75 -5.09
CA ALA A 312 9.59 -13.73 -4.73
C ALA A 312 8.21 -14.00 -5.34
N TYR A 313 7.15 -13.98 -4.52
CA TYR A 313 5.77 -13.95 -4.99
C TYR A 313 5.15 -12.56 -4.75
N VAL A 314 5.11 -11.74 -5.79
CA VAL A 314 4.64 -10.36 -5.73
C VAL A 314 3.15 -10.30 -6.07
N VAL A 315 2.37 -9.61 -5.25
CA VAL A 315 0.96 -9.32 -5.53
C VAL A 315 0.74 -7.81 -5.63
N ALA A 316 -0.05 -7.40 -6.61
CA ALA A 316 -0.36 -6.00 -6.89
C ALA A 316 -1.83 -5.82 -7.32
N SER A 317 -2.30 -4.59 -7.34
CA SER A 317 -3.55 -4.17 -7.96
C SER A 317 -3.35 -2.85 -8.69
N TYR A 318 -4.32 -2.49 -9.55
CA TYR A 318 -4.30 -1.21 -10.27
C TYR A 318 -4.95 -0.07 -9.49
N THR A 319 -5.69 -0.41 -8.43
CA THR A 319 -6.57 0.52 -7.71
C THR A 319 -6.07 0.87 -6.32
N ASN A 320 -4.94 0.29 -5.87
CA ASN A 320 -4.35 0.66 -4.59
C ASN A 320 -3.83 2.12 -4.66
N PRO A 321 -4.29 3.02 -3.77
CA PRO A 321 -3.95 4.44 -3.84
C PRO A 321 -2.51 4.76 -3.39
N VAL A 322 -1.77 3.80 -2.86
CA VAL A 322 -0.44 3.99 -2.28
C VAL A 322 0.60 3.06 -2.90
N HIS A 323 0.26 1.80 -3.13
CA HIS A 323 1.24 0.74 -3.41
C HIS A 323 1.33 0.31 -4.87
N THR A 324 0.42 0.76 -5.73
CA THR A 324 0.33 0.33 -7.14
C THR A 324 1.69 0.44 -7.84
N ARG A 325 2.24 1.66 -7.99
CA ARG A 325 3.51 1.87 -8.72
C ARG A 325 4.65 1.02 -8.18
N GLY A 326 4.87 1.05 -6.87
CA GLY A 326 6.00 0.35 -6.26
C GLY A 326 5.91 -1.17 -6.32
N SER A 327 4.71 -1.75 -6.27
CA SER A 327 4.56 -3.22 -6.38
C SER A 327 4.98 -3.73 -7.76
N PHE A 328 4.55 -3.05 -8.82
CA PHE A 328 5.00 -3.35 -10.18
C PHE A 328 6.49 -3.07 -10.38
N GLN A 329 7.00 -1.96 -9.83
CA GLN A 329 8.42 -1.63 -9.89
C GLN A 329 9.28 -2.68 -9.19
N GLY A 330 8.88 -3.15 -8.00
CA GLY A 330 9.57 -4.18 -7.24
C GLY A 330 9.69 -5.49 -8.02
N PHE A 331 8.61 -5.93 -8.68
CA PHE A 331 8.68 -7.10 -9.57
C PHE A 331 9.62 -6.88 -10.76
N ARG A 332 9.50 -5.73 -11.45
CA ARG A 332 10.26 -5.45 -12.67
C ARG A 332 11.76 -5.36 -12.42
N ASP A 333 12.15 -4.58 -11.41
CA ASP A 333 13.53 -4.17 -11.19
C ASP A 333 14.32 -5.22 -10.40
N MET A 334 13.64 -6.17 -9.74
CA MET A 334 14.26 -7.28 -9.02
C MET A 334 15.04 -8.23 -9.94
N LYS A 335 16.23 -8.67 -9.49
CA LYS A 335 17.13 -9.59 -10.21
C LYS A 335 16.86 -11.07 -9.98
N SER A 336 15.94 -11.42 -9.09
CA SER A 336 15.48 -12.81 -8.92
C SER A 336 15.02 -13.41 -10.23
N THR A 337 15.55 -14.58 -10.56
CA THR A 337 15.10 -15.41 -11.69
C THR A 337 13.86 -16.23 -11.33
N GLU A 338 13.54 -16.31 -10.04
CA GLU A 338 12.41 -17.07 -9.49
C GLU A 338 11.38 -16.10 -8.91
N LYS A 339 10.82 -15.25 -9.77
CA LYS A 339 9.79 -14.28 -9.39
C LYS A 339 8.46 -14.57 -10.07
N TRP A 340 7.38 -14.23 -9.37
CA TRP A 340 6.01 -14.30 -9.83
C TRP A 340 5.28 -12.99 -9.55
N LEU A 341 4.38 -12.59 -10.45
CA LEU A 341 3.46 -11.48 -10.28
C LEU A 341 2.02 -11.97 -10.45
N ARG A 342 1.17 -11.70 -9.45
CA ARG A 342 -0.29 -11.78 -9.59
C ARG A 342 -0.89 -10.40 -9.41
N VAL A 343 -1.67 -9.94 -10.38
CA VAL A 343 -2.43 -8.70 -10.25
C VAL A 343 -3.89 -9.03 -10.03
N HIS A 344 -4.49 -8.54 -8.94
CA HIS A 344 -5.88 -8.79 -8.59
C HIS A 344 -6.79 -7.58 -8.89
N ASN A 345 -8.10 -7.78 -8.85
CA ASN A 345 -9.15 -6.78 -9.11
C ASN A 345 -10.00 -6.44 -7.87
N THR A 346 -9.53 -6.84 -6.69
CA THR A 346 -10.20 -6.64 -5.41
C THR A 346 -9.43 -5.61 -4.56
N PHE A 347 -9.77 -5.49 -3.29
CA PHE A 347 -9.00 -4.69 -2.34
C PHE A 347 -7.97 -5.55 -1.58
N GLU A 348 -6.93 -4.89 -1.06
CA GLU A 348 -5.69 -5.53 -0.63
C GLU A 348 -5.87 -6.56 0.50
N TRP A 349 -6.70 -6.26 1.50
CA TRP A 349 -6.92 -7.15 2.64
C TRP A 349 -7.86 -8.32 2.32
N PRO A 350 -9.02 -8.14 1.64
CA PRO A 350 -9.82 -9.27 1.17
C PRO A 350 -9.04 -10.23 0.28
N ASP A 351 -8.19 -9.71 -0.62
CA ASP A 351 -7.36 -10.57 -1.47
C ASP A 351 -6.37 -11.41 -0.66
N TYR A 352 -5.70 -10.81 0.32
CA TYR A 352 -4.70 -11.48 1.16
C TYR A 352 -5.29 -12.60 2.01
N TYR A 353 -6.50 -12.42 2.56
CA TYR A 353 -7.14 -13.39 3.46
C TYR A 353 -8.10 -14.36 2.75
N GLU A 354 -8.35 -14.20 1.46
CA GLU A 354 -9.16 -15.12 0.67
C GLU A 354 -8.58 -16.55 0.72
N PRO A 355 -9.32 -17.57 1.19
CA PRO A 355 -8.80 -18.92 1.36
C PRO A 355 -8.06 -19.51 0.16
N ALA A 356 -8.51 -19.23 -1.07
CA ALA A 356 -7.83 -19.69 -2.28
C ALA A 356 -6.42 -19.07 -2.44
N HIS A 357 -6.27 -17.78 -2.13
CA HIS A 357 -4.99 -17.08 -2.23
C HIS A 357 -4.05 -17.42 -1.08
N VAL A 358 -4.58 -17.65 0.13
CA VAL A 358 -3.81 -18.18 1.26
C VAL A 358 -3.27 -19.58 0.93
N ALA A 359 -4.08 -20.45 0.32
CA ALA A 359 -3.65 -21.78 -0.10
C ALA A 359 -2.57 -21.71 -1.21
N GLU A 360 -2.70 -20.78 -2.16
CA GLU A 360 -1.70 -20.55 -3.18
C GLU A 360 -0.37 -20.03 -2.60
N LEU A 361 -0.42 -19.04 -1.70
CA LEU A 361 0.75 -18.56 -0.97
C LEU A 361 1.41 -19.70 -0.15
N THR A 362 0.59 -20.61 0.40
CA THR A 362 1.10 -21.81 1.08
C THR A 362 1.84 -22.72 0.12
N SER A 363 1.37 -22.87 -1.12
CA SER A 363 2.06 -23.64 -2.15
C SER A 363 3.45 -23.05 -2.47
N PHE A 364 3.55 -21.72 -2.63
CA PHE A 364 4.82 -21.02 -2.81
C PHE A 364 5.81 -21.31 -1.67
N PHE A 365 5.37 -21.12 -0.41
CA PHE A 365 6.25 -21.35 0.73
C PHE A 365 6.56 -22.83 0.95
N ASP A 366 5.62 -23.75 0.70
CA ASP A 366 5.88 -25.18 0.83
C ASP A 366 6.95 -25.64 -0.17
N TYR A 367 6.96 -25.07 -1.38
CA TYR A 367 8.00 -25.33 -2.36
C TYR A 367 9.37 -24.83 -1.87
N TYR A 368 9.49 -23.55 -1.49
CA TYR A 368 10.79 -22.95 -1.15
C TYR A 368 11.29 -23.24 0.27
N LEU A 369 10.41 -23.25 1.27
CA LEU A 369 10.77 -23.36 2.67
C LEU A 369 10.73 -24.81 3.18
N LYS A 370 9.99 -25.70 2.50
CA LYS A 370 9.91 -27.14 2.85
C LYS A 370 10.41 -28.09 1.76
N GLY A 371 10.74 -27.59 0.55
CA GLY A 371 11.20 -28.43 -0.56
C GLY A 371 10.13 -29.39 -1.07
N LYS A 372 8.84 -29.03 -0.96
CA LYS A 372 7.75 -29.88 -1.47
C LYS A 372 7.61 -29.72 -2.99
N GLU A 373 7.61 -30.85 -3.69
CA GLU A 373 7.24 -30.92 -5.11
C GLU A 373 5.72 -30.85 -5.27
N ASN A 374 5.15 -29.64 -5.20
CA ASN A 374 3.71 -29.39 -5.15
C ASN A 374 3.13 -28.72 -6.41
N GLY A 375 3.93 -28.63 -7.48
CA GLY A 375 3.51 -28.01 -8.74
C GLY A 375 3.68 -26.49 -8.80
N TRP A 376 4.32 -25.86 -7.80
CA TRP A 376 4.52 -24.41 -7.80
C TRP A 376 5.43 -23.94 -8.94
N ALA A 377 6.43 -24.74 -9.33
CA ALA A 377 7.38 -24.39 -10.39
C ALA A 377 6.69 -24.15 -11.75
N GLU A 378 5.54 -24.79 -11.96
CA GLU A 378 4.69 -24.70 -13.14
C GLU A 378 3.71 -23.51 -13.10
N THR A 379 3.58 -22.82 -11.96
CA THR A 379 2.73 -21.63 -11.85
C THR A 379 3.17 -20.58 -12.86
N PRO A 380 2.25 -20.02 -13.69
CA PRO A 380 2.59 -18.97 -14.64
C PRO A 380 3.23 -17.77 -13.95
N ARG A 381 4.35 -17.30 -14.52
CA ARG A 381 5.18 -16.22 -13.92
C ARG A 381 4.44 -14.91 -13.76
N VAL A 382 3.58 -14.55 -14.71
CA VAL A 382 2.78 -13.33 -14.64
C VAL A 382 1.32 -13.64 -14.95
N ARG A 383 0.46 -13.28 -14.01
CA ARG A 383 -0.99 -13.37 -14.11
C ARG A 383 -1.59 -12.02 -13.79
N ILE A 384 -2.40 -11.47 -14.68
CA ILE A 384 -3.03 -10.17 -14.48
C ILE A 384 -4.54 -10.29 -14.45
N SER A 385 -5.19 -9.38 -13.72
CA SER A 385 -6.59 -9.06 -13.98
C SER A 385 -6.68 -8.05 -15.13
N VAL A 386 -7.72 -8.13 -15.94
CA VAL A 386 -8.11 -7.08 -16.88
C VAL A 386 -9.46 -6.55 -16.42
N LEU A 387 -9.45 -5.32 -15.92
CA LEU A 387 -10.65 -4.67 -15.40
C LEU A 387 -11.59 -4.38 -16.56
N ASP A 388 -12.86 -4.75 -16.41
CA ASP A 388 -13.93 -4.44 -17.35
C ASP A 388 -15.14 -3.84 -16.62
N PRO A 389 -15.00 -2.66 -15.99
CA PRO A 389 -16.09 -2.06 -15.23
C PRO A 389 -17.35 -1.90 -16.08
N GLY A 390 -18.50 -2.29 -15.52
CA GLY A 390 -19.77 -2.40 -16.26
C GLY A 390 -20.04 -3.81 -16.82
N HIS A 391 -19.04 -4.68 -16.78
CA HIS A 391 -19.10 -6.09 -17.17
C HIS A 391 -18.31 -6.93 -16.14
N GLU A 392 -17.93 -8.15 -16.50
CA GLU A 392 -17.14 -9.04 -15.64
C GLU A 392 -15.64 -8.90 -15.94
N ASP A 393 -14.84 -8.64 -14.92
CA ASP A 393 -13.38 -8.59 -15.03
C ASP A 393 -12.82 -9.96 -15.43
N GLU A 394 -11.78 -9.97 -16.26
CA GLU A 394 -11.04 -11.20 -16.53
C GLU A 394 -9.90 -11.34 -15.52
N VAL A 395 -9.98 -12.33 -14.64
CA VAL A 395 -8.96 -12.58 -13.61
C VAL A 395 -7.99 -13.69 -14.02
N ASN A 396 -6.75 -13.64 -13.54
CA ASN A 396 -5.71 -14.65 -13.79
C ASN A 396 -5.32 -14.85 -15.25
N ARG A 397 -5.46 -13.83 -16.11
CA ARG A 397 -4.96 -13.88 -17.49
C ARG A 397 -3.45 -14.05 -17.47
N VAL A 398 -2.96 -15.14 -18.08
CA VAL A 398 -1.53 -15.41 -18.21
C VAL A 398 -0.92 -14.51 -19.29
N VAL A 399 0.16 -13.83 -18.94
CA VAL A 399 0.99 -13.05 -19.88
C VAL A 399 2.45 -13.44 -19.73
N ALA A 400 3.26 -13.17 -20.76
CA ALA A 400 4.65 -13.65 -20.79
C ALA A 400 5.56 -12.93 -19.78
N ASP A 401 5.33 -11.63 -19.54
CA ASP A 401 6.09 -10.82 -18.59
C ASP A 401 5.31 -9.54 -18.22
N TRP A 402 5.84 -8.74 -17.30
CA TRP A 402 5.40 -7.39 -17.01
C TRP A 402 6.56 -6.38 -17.15
N PRO A 403 6.43 -5.31 -17.97
CA PRO A 403 5.29 -4.99 -18.84
C PRO A 403 5.02 -6.06 -19.90
N VAL A 404 3.77 -6.16 -20.36
CA VAL A 404 3.40 -7.19 -21.34
C VAL A 404 4.15 -6.96 -22.66
N PRO A 405 4.93 -7.95 -23.15
CA PRO A 405 5.75 -7.77 -24.35
C PRO A 405 4.89 -7.71 -25.61
N GLY A 406 5.34 -6.95 -26.60
CA GLY A 406 4.71 -6.86 -27.92
C GLY A 406 3.52 -5.90 -28.03
N LEU A 407 3.12 -5.25 -26.94
CA LEU A 407 2.12 -4.19 -27.01
C LEU A 407 2.65 -2.98 -27.78
N THR A 408 1.83 -2.46 -28.69
CA THR A 408 2.20 -1.28 -29.51
C THR A 408 1.63 -0.02 -28.86
N GLY A 409 2.48 0.99 -28.69
CA GLY A 409 2.04 2.31 -28.24
C GLY A 409 1.23 3.01 -29.33
N LYS A 410 0.01 3.42 -28.98
CA LYS A 410 -0.81 4.30 -29.83
C LYS A 410 -0.90 5.70 -29.20
N THR A 411 -0.60 6.71 -30.00
CA THR A 411 -0.69 8.11 -29.61
C THR A 411 -2.07 8.67 -29.96
N PHE A 412 -2.70 9.32 -28.99
CA PHE A 412 -3.93 10.06 -29.14
C PHE A 412 -3.66 11.53 -28.79
N TYR A 413 -3.69 12.40 -29.80
CA TYR A 413 -3.48 13.83 -29.65
C TYR A 413 -4.72 14.52 -29.08
N LEU A 414 -4.51 15.52 -28.23
CA LEU A 414 -5.59 16.39 -27.77
C LEU A 414 -6.07 17.27 -28.93
N SER A 415 -7.38 17.52 -28.97
CA SER A 415 -8.04 18.35 -29.98
C SER A 415 -9.27 19.04 -29.38
N ALA A 416 -9.87 19.97 -30.12
CA ALA A 416 -11.09 20.66 -29.69
C ALA A 416 -12.30 19.72 -29.53
N ASP A 417 -12.28 18.58 -30.23
CA ASP A 417 -13.35 17.59 -30.25
C ASP A 417 -13.07 16.37 -29.33
N GLY A 418 -11.96 16.39 -28.57
CA GLY A 418 -11.54 15.28 -27.71
C GLY A 418 -10.18 14.71 -28.09
N LEU A 419 -10.02 13.40 -28.01
CA LEU A 419 -8.79 12.68 -28.36
C LEU A 419 -8.82 12.19 -29.81
N SER A 420 -7.74 12.42 -30.55
CA SER A 420 -7.63 12.12 -31.99
C SER A 420 -6.39 11.30 -32.34
N ASP A 421 -6.52 10.39 -33.30
CA ASP A 421 -5.38 9.59 -33.82
C ASP A 421 -4.39 10.41 -34.65
N THR A 422 -4.75 11.64 -35.03
CA THR A 422 -3.93 12.54 -35.85
C THR A 422 -3.74 13.87 -35.16
N LEU A 423 -2.50 14.38 -35.16
CA LEU A 423 -2.20 15.72 -34.67
C LEU A 423 -2.99 16.77 -35.46
N PRO A 424 -3.84 17.60 -34.81
CA PRO A 424 -4.54 18.69 -35.50
C PRO A 424 -3.54 19.66 -36.14
N SER A 425 -3.82 20.14 -37.36
CA SER A 425 -2.92 21.05 -38.07
C SER A 425 -2.88 22.45 -37.45
N ASP A 426 -4.02 22.92 -36.96
CA ASP A 426 -4.17 24.24 -36.36
C ASP A 426 -3.95 24.18 -34.85
N ALA A 427 -3.23 25.15 -34.32
CA ALA A 427 -3.05 25.30 -32.88
C ALA A 427 -4.35 25.83 -32.23
N SER A 428 -4.72 25.23 -31.11
CA SER A 428 -5.86 25.60 -30.28
C SER A 428 -5.51 25.39 -28.80
N SER A 429 -6.39 25.82 -27.91
CA SER A 429 -6.22 25.65 -26.48
C SER A 429 -7.57 25.52 -25.77
N THR A 430 -7.56 24.92 -24.59
CA THR A 430 -8.68 24.94 -23.64
C THR A 430 -8.16 25.33 -22.27
N SER A 431 -9.03 25.80 -21.39
CA SER A 431 -8.64 26.21 -20.04
C SER A 431 -9.74 25.97 -19.02
N TYR A 432 -9.35 26.03 -17.76
CA TYR A 432 -10.26 26.18 -16.63
C TYR A 432 -9.70 27.24 -15.67
N GLU A 433 -10.59 27.90 -14.94
CA GLU A 433 -10.22 28.74 -13.81
C GLU A 433 -9.98 27.87 -12.58
N VAL A 434 -8.88 28.14 -11.87
CA VAL A 434 -8.60 27.50 -10.59
C VAL A 434 -9.59 28.04 -9.56
N ALA A 435 -10.51 27.17 -9.11
CA ALA A 435 -11.48 27.51 -8.08
C ALA A 435 -10.78 27.80 -6.74
N THR A 436 -11.13 28.92 -6.10
CA THR A 436 -10.66 29.26 -4.74
C THR A 436 -11.47 28.55 -3.66
N ASP A 437 -12.75 28.24 -3.93
CA ASP A 437 -13.73 27.82 -2.91
C ASP A 437 -14.73 26.73 -3.39
N SER A 438 -14.46 26.04 -4.51
CA SER A 438 -15.36 25.02 -5.09
C SER A 438 -14.60 23.87 -5.77
N ALA A 439 -15.32 22.89 -6.34
CA ALA A 439 -14.74 21.72 -7.01
C ALA A 439 -13.64 22.13 -8.01
N ALA A 440 -12.51 21.42 -7.99
CA ALA A 440 -11.35 21.75 -8.81
C ALA A 440 -11.74 21.94 -10.28
N GLY A 441 -11.32 23.07 -10.86
CA GLY A 441 -11.43 23.31 -12.29
C GLY A 441 -10.78 22.15 -13.05
N SER A 442 -11.42 21.72 -14.13
CA SER A 442 -10.96 20.60 -14.94
C SER A 442 -11.30 20.78 -16.41
N VAL A 443 -10.53 20.12 -17.27
CA VAL A 443 -10.82 19.91 -18.69
C VAL A 443 -10.76 18.41 -18.99
N SER A 444 -11.60 17.95 -19.90
CA SER A 444 -11.66 16.53 -20.26
C SER A 444 -11.66 16.33 -21.76
N PHE A 445 -11.05 15.23 -22.20
CA PHE A 445 -10.96 14.81 -23.59
C PHE A 445 -11.37 13.34 -23.67
N SER A 446 -12.37 13.05 -24.48
CA SER A 446 -12.87 11.68 -24.66
C SER A 446 -12.42 11.08 -26.00
N TYR A 447 -12.27 9.76 -26.01
CA TYR A 447 -12.17 8.94 -27.21
C TYR A 447 -13.23 7.85 -27.16
N SER A 448 -14.12 7.78 -28.15
CA SER A 448 -15.08 6.68 -28.29
C SER A 448 -14.41 5.48 -28.96
N ALA A 449 -14.37 4.34 -28.27
CA ALA A 449 -13.81 3.13 -28.84
C ALA A 449 -14.67 2.63 -30.01
N THR A 450 -14.05 2.36 -31.16
CA THR A 450 -14.70 1.74 -32.33
C THR A 450 -14.68 0.22 -32.25
N ASP A 451 -13.65 -0.33 -31.62
CA ASP A 451 -13.34 -1.74 -31.51
C ASP A 451 -13.09 -2.10 -30.03
N LEU A 452 -13.21 -3.38 -29.70
CA LEU A 452 -12.83 -3.88 -28.39
C LEU A 452 -11.33 -3.62 -28.17
N THR A 453 -11.02 -2.80 -27.18
CA THR A 453 -9.68 -2.30 -26.92
C THR A 453 -9.29 -2.57 -25.49
N GLU A 454 -8.08 -3.05 -25.27
CA GLU A 454 -7.49 -3.16 -23.93
C GLU A 454 -6.30 -2.22 -23.81
N ILE A 455 -6.28 -1.41 -22.74
CA ILE A 455 -5.12 -0.61 -22.34
C ILE A 455 -4.39 -1.40 -21.27
N ILE A 456 -3.17 -1.89 -21.53
CA ILE A 456 -2.44 -2.74 -20.58
C ILE A 456 -1.01 -2.23 -20.42
N GLY A 457 -0.68 -1.72 -19.24
CA GLY A 457 0.65 -1.22 -18.92
C GLY A 457 0.64 0.22 -18.45
N TYR A 458 1.74 0.92 -18.72
CA TYR A 458 1.98 2.29 -18.30
C TYR A 458 1.53 3.28 -19.37
N ILE A 459 1.06 4.45 -18.96
CA ILE A 459 0.56 5.48 -19.87
C ILE A 459 1.39 6.75 -19.68
N LYS A 460 1.79 7.38 -20.78
CA LYS A 460 2.41 8.71 -20.76
C LYS A 460 1.44 9.76 -21.27
N VAL A 461 1.36 10.88 -20.58
CA VAL A 461 0.68 12.09 -21.05
C VAL A 461 1.71 13.18 -21.27
N LYS A 462 1.74 13.75 -22.49
CA LYS A 462 2.51 14.95 -22.83
C LYS A 462 1.54 16.12 -22.95
N LEU A 463 1.82 17.21 -22.26
CA LEU A 463 1.02 18.43 -22.28
C LEU A 463 1.89 19.64 -22.60
N TRP A 464 1.36 20.57 -23.37
CA TRP A 464 1.85 21.95 -23.44
C TRP A 464 0.94 22.82 -22.57
N VAL A 465 1.48 23.32 -21.46
CA VAL A 465 0.73 24.02 -20.43
C VAL A 465 1.17 25.47 -20.32
N GLU A 466 0.23 26.32 -19.94
CA GLU A 466 0.45 27.72 -19.58
C GLU A 466 -0.33 28.01 -18.30
N ALA A 467 0.33 28.67 -17.36
CA ALA A 467 -0.31 29.19 -16.16
C ALA A 467 -0.47 30.70 -16.31
N ASP A 468 -1.71 31.19 -16.32
CA ASP A 468 -1.99 32.62 -16.29
C ASP A 468 -2.36 33.04 -14.86
N GLY A 469 -1.60 33.96 -14.28
CA GLY A 469 -1.77 34.39 -12.89
C GLY A 469 -1.11 33.49 -11.83
N SER A 470 -0.27 32.53 -12.22
CA SER A 470 0.53 31.69 -11.31
C SER A 470 1.94 31.44 -11.85
N ASP A 471 2.90 31.22 -10.95
CA ASP A 471 4.28 30.82 -11.26
C ASP A 471 4.48 29.29 -11.24
N ASP A 472 3.41 28.53 -11.01
CA ASP A 472 3.42 27.07 -11.01
C ASP A 472 2.02 26.46 -11.20
N MET A 473 1.97 25.15 -11.44
CA MET A 473 0.74 24.35 -11.55
C MET A 473 0.94 22.99 -10.89
N ASP A 474 0.07 22.62 -9.96
CA ASP A 474 -0.08 21.27 -9.43
C ASP A 474 -1.28 20.62 -10.15
N LEU A 475 -1.04 19.54 -10.89
CA LEU A 475 -2.05 18.89 -11.73
C LEU A 475 -2.31 17.45 -11.30
N ASP A 476 -3.59 17.09 -11.27
CA ASP A 476 -4.06 15.72 -11.30
C ASP A 476 -4.46 15.37 -12.73
N ILE A 477 -3.96 14.23 -13.23
CA ILE A 477 -4.27 13.72 -14.56
C ILE A 477 -4.80 12.30 -14.41
N THR A 478 -6.02 12.06 -14.86
CA THR A 478 -6.65 10.74 -14.77
C THR A 478 -7.08 10.21 -16.13
N ILE A 479 -7.02 8.89 -16.28
CA ILE A 479 -7.67 8.16 -17.37
C ILE A 479 -8.61 7.13 -16.78
N GLN A 480 -9.83 7.11 -17.29
CA GLN A 480 -10.88 6.20 -16.86
C GLN A 480 -11.72 5.70 -18.05
N LYS A 481 -12.42 4.59 -17.82
CA LYS A 481 -13.52 4.12 -18.66
C LYS A 481 -14.81 4.81 -18.26
N THR A 482 -15.63 5.20 -19.23
CA THR A 482 -17.04 5.53 -19.00
C THR A 482 -17.94 4.69 -19.88
N ASP A 483 -19.19 4.53 -19.45
CA ASP A 483 -20.22 3.94 -20.31
C ASP A 483 -20.51 4.82 -21.54
N LYS A 484 -21.41 4.35 -22.40
CA LYS A 484 -21.79 5.03 -23.65
C LYS A 484 -22.42 6.41 -23.44
N ASP A 485 -23.01 6.63 -22.27
CA ASP A 485 -23.68 7.87 -21.87
C ASP A 485 -22.74 8.81 -21.10
N GLY A 486 -21.48 8.40 -20.84
CA GLY A 486 -20.46 9.18 -20.15
C GLY A 486 -20.44 8.98 -18.63
N ASN A 487 -21.14 7.99 -18.07
CA ASN A 487 -21.13 7.74 -16.64
C ASN A 487 -19.85 6.99 -16.22
N SER A 488 -19.29 7.37 -15.07
CA SER A 488 -18.07 6.78 -14.51
C SER A 488 -18.36 5.54 -13.65
N TYR A 489 -17.40 4.62 -13.60
CA TYR A 489 -17.47 3.45 -12.73
C TYR A 489 -16.73 3.68 -11.42
N GLN A 490 -17.25 3.10 -10.33
CA GLN A 490 -16.71 3.23 -8.99
C GLN A 490 -16.14 1.90 -8.48
N THR A 491 -15.08 2.01 -7.70
CA THR A 491 -14.53 0.96 -6.84
C THR A 491 -15.51 0.62 -5.72
N VAL A 492 -15.28 -0.50 -5.04
CA VAL A 492 -16.06 -0.91 -3.86
C VAL A 492 -16.01 0.10 -2.71
N THR A 493 -14.94 0.91 -2.64
CA THR A 493 -14.76 1.98 -1.65
C THR A 493 -15.36 3.32 -2.11
N GLY A 494 -15.99 3.37 -3.28
CA GLY A 494 -16.68 4.54 -3.83
C GLY A 494 -15.82 5.50 -4.65
N GLY A 495 -14.51 5.29 -4.73
CA GLY A 495 -13.61 6.06 -5.61
C GLY A 495 -13.78 5.68 -7.08
N ILE A 496 -13.49 6.58 -8.01
CA ILE A 496 -13.58 6.28 -9.45
C ILE A 496 -12.48 5.31 -9.87
N ILE A 497 -12.82 4.27 -10.64
CA ILE A 497 -11.83 3.36 -11.24
C ILE A 497 -11.08 4.14 -12.33
N SER A 498 -9.85 4.52 -12.01
CA SER A 498 -9.00 5.30 -12.90
C SER A 498 -7.53 4.99 -12.63
N THR A 499 -6.69 5.25 -13.63
CA THR A 499 -5.26 5.46 -13.40
C THR A 499 -4.97 6.95 -13.32
N GLN A 500 -3.99 7.33 -12.50
CA GLN A 500 -3.67 8.71 -12.20
C GLN A 500 -2.16 8.98 -12.34
N GLY A 501 -1.84 10.23 -12.65
CA GLY A 501 -0.53 10.85 -12.48
C GLY A 501 -0.72 12.20 -11.81
N ILE A 502 0.25 12.59 -11.01
CA ILE A 502 0.31 13.90 -10.35
C ILE A 502 1.59 14.58 -10.81
N ILE A 503 1.57 15.89 -11.03
CA ILE A 503 2.77 16.65 -11.35
C ILE A 503 2.69 18.07 -10.80
N ARG A 504 3.77 18.55 -10.20
CA ARG A 504 4.08 19.97 -10.05
C ARG A 504 4.89 20.42 -11.26
N ALA A 505 4.37 21.38 -12.02
CA ALA A 505 4.96 21.78 -13.31
C ALA A 505 6.39 22.32 -13.15
N SER A 506 6.72 23.02 -12.07
CA SER A 506 8.09 23.44 -11.78
C SER A 506 9.07 22.28 -11.55
N MET A 507 8.57 21.09 -11.20
CA MET A 507 9.34 19.87 -10.94
C MET A 507 9.46 18.94 -12.17
N ARG A 508 9.12 19.45 -13.37
CA ARG A 508 9.06 18.69 -14.64
C ARG A 508 10.38 18.13 -15.20
N ALA A 509 11.52 18.44 -14.59
CA ALA A 509 12.82 18.04 -15.11
C ALA A 509 12.94 16.49 -15.12
N LEU A 510 13.23 15.92 -16.29
CA LEU A 510 13.38 14.46 -16.46
C LEU A 510 14.81 13.99 -16.18
N ASN A 511 14.93 12.82 -15.56
CA ASN A 511 16.11 11.98 -15.64
C ASN A 511 16.04 11.18 -16.96
N LYS A 512 16.77 11.64 -17.98
CA LYS A 512 16.72 11.05 -19.32
C LYS A 512 17.21 9.61 -19.39
N GLN A 513 18.03 9.17 -18.44
CA GLN A 513 18.57 7.81 -18.39
C GLN A 513 17.54 6.81 -17.85
N LEU A 514 16.65 7.25 -16.96
CA LEU A 514 15.62 6.40 -16.35
C LEU A 514 14.26 6.51 -17.05
N SER A 515 13.99 7.62 -17.75
CA SER A 515 12.76 7.78 -18.53
C SER A 515 12.67 6.75 -19.65
N THR A 516 11.50 6.15 -19.80
CA THR A 516 11.12 5.33 -20.96
C THR A 516 10.05 6.04 -21.79
N ASP A 517 9.65 5.44 -22.92
CA ASP A 517 8.59 6.00 -23.74
C ASP A 517 7.24 6.11 -23.01
N PHE A 518 6.94 5.17 -22.11
CA PHE A 518 5.68 5.13 -21.37
C PHE A 518 5.78 5.62 -19.92
N GLU A 519 6.99 5.68 -19.36
CA GLU A 519 7.23 6.12 -17.99
C GLU A 519 8.29 7.23 -17.98
N PRO A 520 7.91 8.50 -18.12
CA PRO A 520 8.82 9.59 -17.84
C PRO A 520 9.22 9.54 -16.37
N TYR A 521 10.52 9.67 -16.11
CA TYR A 521 11.07 9.66 -14.75
C TYR A 521 11.54 11.07 -14.39
N GLN A 522 10.85 11.75 -13.49
CA GLN A 522 11.25 13.08 -13.02
C GLN A 522 12.40 12.97 -12.01
N ALA A 523 13.38 13.86 -12.15
CA ALA A 523 14.58 13.89 -11.32
C ALA A 523 14.28 14.37 -9.89
N PHE A 524 13.41 15.39 -9.76
CA PHE A 524 13.02 16.00 -8.48
C PHE A 524 14.19 16.58 -7.65
N THR A 525 15.28 16.99 -8.31
CA THR A 525 16.47 17.56 -7.66
C THR A 525 16.47 19.09 -7.59
N SER A 526 15.54 19.76 -8.27
CA SER A 526 15.43 21.22 -8.34
C SER A 526 14.07 21.63 -8.91
N GLU A 527 13.62 22.84 -8.58
CA GLU A 527 12.46 23.47 -9.22
C GLU A 527 12.89 24.46 -10.32
N SER A 528 12.11 24.54 -11.39
CA SER A 528 12.19 25.57 -12.44
C SER A 528 10.79 26.18 -12.60
N LEU A 529 10.52 27.26 -11.88
CA LEU A 529 9.23 27.95 -11.90
C LEU A 529 8.79 28.31 -13.34
N LEU A 530 7.48 28.43 -13.51
CA LEU A 530 6.87 28.91 -14.74
C LEU A 530 6.89 30.44 -14.73
N THR A 531 7.10 31.03 -15.90
CA THR A 531 6.76 32.44 -16.11
C THR A 531 5.27 32.53 -16.45
N PRO A 532 4.47 33.35 -15.74
CA PRO A 532 3.05 33.49 -16.06
C PRO A 532 2.83 33.87 -17.53
N GLY A 533 1.94 33.16 -18.22
CA GLY A 533 1.63 33.35 -19.64
C GLY A 533 2.63 32.73 -20.63
N GLU A 534 3.69 32.06 -20.17
CA GLU A 534 4.58 31.28 -21.04
C GLU A 534 4.16 29.81 -21.12
N ILE A 535 4.42 29.18 -22.27
CA ILE A 535 4.01 27.81 -22.57
C ILE A 535 5.18 26.84 -22.35
N TYR A 536 4.95 25.79 -21.55
CA TYR A 536 5.95 24.79 -21.18
C TYR A 536 5.49 23.36 -21.50
N PRO A 537 6.40 22.46 -21.92
CA PRO A 537 6.08 21.05 -22.06
C PRO A 537 6.16 20.32 -20.71
N LEU A 538 5.19 19.45 -20.44
CA LEU A 538 5.19 18.48 -19.34
C LEU A 538 5.09 17.06 -19.91
N GLU A 539 5.81 16.13 -19.29
CA GLU A 539 5.63 14.69 -19.51
C GLU A 539 5.32 14.04 -18.17
N VAL A 540 4.20 13.33 -18.09
CA VAL A 540 3.68 12.73 -16.86
C VAL A 540 3.37 11.26 -17.11
N GLY A 541 3.86 10.40 -16.22
CA GLY A 541 3.54 8.98 -16.22
C GLY A 541 2.32 8.74 -15.34
N LEU A 542 1.33 8.03 -15.87
CA LEU A 542 0.24 7.48 -15.06
C LEU A 542 0.67 6.13 -14.52
N TRP A 543 0.14 5.76 -13.37
CA TRP A 543 0.34 4.42 -12.80
C TRP A 543 -0.18 3.33 -13.74
N PRO A 544 0.37 2.10 -13.64
CA PRO A 544 -0.03 1.04 -14.56
C PRO A 544 -1.50 0.66 -14.40
N THR A 545 -2.12 0.20 -15.49
CA THR A 545 -3.50 -0.30 -15.51
C THR A 545 -3.65 -1.47 -16.49
N ALA A 546 -4.74 -2.23 -16.36
CA ALA A 546 -5.26 -3.11 -17.40
C ALA A 546 -6.78 -2.91 -17.48
N LEU A 547 -7.25 -2.28 -18.55
CA LEU A 547 -8.64 -1.83 -18.70
C LEU A 547 -9.20 -2.19 -20.06
N ARG A 548 -10.36 -2.85 -20.08
CA ARG A 548 -11.11 -3.21 -21.29
C ARG A 548 -12.18 -2.18 -21.60
N ILE A 549 -12.22 -1.74 -22.86
CA ILE A 549 -13.16 -0.76 -23.40
C ILE A 549 -13.91 -1.38 -24.58
N HIS A 550 -15.23 -1.47 -24.49
CA HIS A 550 -16.09 -2.02 -25.54
C HIS A 550 -16.47 -0.95 -26.56
N PRO A 551 -16.85 -1.35 -27.80
CA PRO A 551 -17.33 -0.40 -28.80
C PRO A 551 -18.46 0.52 -28.30
N GLY A 552 -18.26 1.82 -28.48
CA GLY A 552 -19.15 2.89 -28.04
C GLY A 552 -18.95 3.38 -26.60
N GLU A 553 -18.20 2.65 -25.78
CA GLU A 553 -17.71 3.16 -24.48
C GLU A 553 -16.54 4.11 -24.71
N HIS A 554 -16.22 4.94 -23.71
CA HIS A 554 -15.24 6.00 -23.87
C HIS A 554 -14.02 5.81 -22.96
N ILE A 555 -12.86 6.19 -23.49
CA ILE A 555 -11.68 6.53 -22.70
C ILE A 555 -11.79 8.02 -22.40
N LEU A 556 -11.79 8.39 -21.12
CA LEU A 556 -11.87 9.78 -20.68
C LEU A 556 -10.56 10.19 -20.01
N LEU A 557 -9.83 11.11 -20.64
CA LEU A 557 -8.74 11.85 -20.01
C LEU A 557 -9.33 13.06 -19.29
N THR A 558 -8.99 13.25 -18.00
CA THR A 558 -9.32 14.47 -17.25
C THR A 558 -8.06 15.07 -16.69
N ILE A 559 -7.92 16.39 -16.82
CA ILE A 559 -6.84 17.18 -16.25
C ILE A 559 -7.46 18.22 -15.33
N SER A 560 -7.09 18.20 -14.05
CA SER A 560 -7.66 19.08 -13.04
C SER A 560 -6.58 19.70 -12.16
N ALA A 561 -6.93 20.79 -11.49
CA ALA A 561 -6.07 21.37 -10.46
C ALA A 561 -5.96 20.38 -9.28
N HIS A 562 -4.74 20.03 -8.90
CA HIS A 562 -4.50 19.19 -7.73
C HIS A 562 -4.96 19.91 -6.46
N THR A 563 -5.68 19.18 -5.61
CA THR A 563 -6.17 19.68 -4.32
C THR A 563 -5.40 18.98 -3.20
N PRO A 564 -4.58 19.72 -2.41
CA PRO A 564 -3.85 19.16 -1.29
C PRO A 564 -4.80 18.49 -0.29
N ILE A 565 -4.47 17.27 0.12
CA ILE A 565 -5.20 16.59 1.18
C ILE A 565 -4.80 17.22 2.52
N PRO A 566 -5.77 17.55 3.40
CA PRO A 566 -5.47 18.15 4.70
C PRO A 566 -4.53 17.29 5.56
N ALA A 567 -3.50 17.91 6.17
CA ALA A 567 -2.55 17.23 7.05
C ALA A 567 -3.16 16.77 8.38
N ASP A 568 -4.37 17.22 8.70
CA ASP A 568 -5.19 16.75 9.82
C ASP A 568 -6.04 15.52 9.48
N LEU A 569 -5.84 14.89 8.32
CA LEU A 569 -6.46 13.62 7.94
C LEU A 569 -6.38 12.60 9.07
N ASP A 570 -7.52 11.98 9.37
CA ASP A 570 -7.65 10.86 10.29
C ASP A 570 -8.37 9.72 9.57
N LEU A 571 -7.72 8.57 9.49
CA LEU A 571 -8.25 7.37 8.83
C LEU A 571 -9.09 6.51 9.77
N GLY A 572 -9.32 6.96 11.01
CA GLY A 572 -10.12 6.24 12.01
C GLY A 572 -9.39 5.06 12.67
N PHE A 573 -8.09 4.91 12.42
CA PHE A 573 -7.29 3.85 13.01
C PHE A 573 -7.28 3.90 14.54
N GLY A 574 -7.38 2.71 15.16
CA GLY A 574 -7.42 2.55 16.61
C GLY A 574 -8.77 2.90 17.24
N SER A 575 -9.78 3.28 16.43
CA SER A 575 -11.07 3.77 16.94
C SER A 575 -12.10 2.66 17.18
N ALA A 576 -12.04 1.53 16.47
CA ALA A 576 -12.89 0.38 16.76
C ALA A 576 -12.63 -0.19 18.16
N LEU A 577 -13.69 -0.69 18.80
CA LEU A 577 -13.62 -1.29 20.12
C LEU A 577 -13.45 -2.80 19.99
N GLU A 578 -12.25 -3.28 20.30
CA GLU A 578 -11.90 -4.69 20.19
C GLU A 578 -11.88 -5.37 21.55
N HIS A 579 -12.39 -6.59 21.59
CA HIS A 579 -12.48 -7.38 22.81
C HIS A 579 -11.58 -8.59 22.70
N VAL A 580 -10.57 -8.67 23.57
CA VAL A 580 -9.62 -9.77 23.63
C VAL A 580 -9.69 -10.48 24.99
N PRO A 581 -9.39 -11.79 25.08
CA PRO A 581 -9.34 -12.47 26.37
C PRO A 581 -8.31 -11.85 27.30
N ALA A 582 -8.72 -11.51 28.53
CA ALA A 582 -7.81 -10.93 29.52
C ALA A 582 -6.73 -11.91 30.00
N ALA A 583 -6.93 -13.21 29.80
CA ALA A 583 -5.98 -14.28 30.10
C ALA A 583 -6.23 -15.49 29.20
N GLY A 584 -5.22 -16.36 29.07
CA GLY A 584 -5.34 -17.66 28.39
C GLY A 584 -5.28 -17.62 26.85
N GLY A 585 -5.32 -16.44 26.24
CA GLY A 585 -5.18 -16.23 24.80
C GLY A 585 -6.44 -16.59 24.00
N THR A 586 -6.95 -17.82 24.13
CA THR A 586 -8.15 -18.32 23.43
C THR A 586 -9.08 -19.09 24.37
N PHE A 587 -10.32 -19.33 23.93
CA PHE A 587 -11.37 -20.00 24.71
C PHE A 587 -12.33 -20.80 23.83
N LEU A 588 -13.08 -21.75 24.43
CA LEU A 588 -14.10 -22.50 23.71
C LEU A 588 -15.31 -21.60 23.45
N GLU A 589 -15.84 -21.64 22.22
CA GLU A 589 -17.00 -20.83 21.85
C GLU A 589 -18.20 -21.11 22.76
N GLY A 590 -18.94 -20.06 23.13
CA GLY A 590 -20.04 -20.11 24.08
C GLY A 590 -19.65 -20.20 25.56
N THR A 591 -18.36 -20.16 25.90
CA THR A 591 -17.92 -20.07 27.29
C THR A 591 -17.87 -18.63 27.80
N ASN A 592 -18.21 -18.43 29.08
CA ASN A 592 -18.12 -17.11 29.70
C ASN A 592 -16.67 -16.81 30.08
N VAL A 593 -16.05 -15.87 29.37
CA VAL A 593 -14.66 -15.44 29.57
C VAL A 593 -14.58 -13.97 29.93
N ASN A 594 -13.58 -13.61 30.74
CA ASN A 594 -13.31 -12.21 31.02
C ASN A 594 -12.59 -11.57 29.82
N LEU A 595 -13.25 -10.61 29.19
CA LEU A 595 -12.73 -9.88 28.04
C LEU A 595 -12.19 -8.52 28.47
N GLN A 596 -11.03 -8.15 27.95
CA GLN A 596 -10.48 -6.82 28.00
C GLN A 596 -10.89 -6.06 26.74
N ALA A 597 -11.44 -4.86 26.92
CA ALA A 597 -11.77 -3.94 25.85
C ALA A 597 -10.57 -3.03 25.51
N LEU A 598 -10.27 -2.89 24.23
CA LEU A 598 -9.14 -2.09 23.71
C LEU A 598 -9.64 -1.19 22.56
N GLY A 599 -9.25 0.08 22.55
CA GLY A 599 -9.73 1.06 21.56
C GLY A 599 -11.08 1.68 21.89
N GLY A 600 -11.91 1.95 20.88
CA GLY A 600 -13.29 2.43 21.05
C GLY A 600 -13.48 3.93 21.19
N CYS A 601 -12.47 4.75 20.86
CA CYS A 601 -12.60 6.19 20.98
C CYS A 601 -12.00 6.95 19.79
N THR A 602 -12.88 7.60 19.02
CA THR A 602 -12.54 8.44 17.88
C THR A 602 -11.84 9.74 18.30
N ASP A 603 -12.12 10.30 19.48
CA ASP A 603 -11.56 11.62 19.88
C ASP A 603 -10.49 11.52 20.98
N CYS A 604 -9.99 10.31 21.28
CA CYS A 604 -9.06 10.08 22.39
C CYS A 604 -7.58 10.16 22.02
N ASN A 605 -7.24 10.74 20.87
CA ASN A 605 -5.84 11.08 20.62
C ASN A 605 -5.38 12.09 21.68
N PRO A 606 -4.29 11.81 22.41
CA PRO A 606 -3.73 12.79 23.33
C PRO A 606 -3.49 14.14 22.63
N PRO A 607 -3.75 15.29 23.27
CA PRO A 607 -3.63 16.59 22.61
C PRO A 607 -2.28 16.87 21.94
N TYR A 608 -1.19 16.32 22.49
CA TYR A 608 0.14 16.46 21.90
C TYR A 608 0.26 15.80 20.51
N VAL A 609 -0.51 14.75 20.21
CA VAL A 609 -0.49 14.08 18.91
C VAL A 609 -0.89 15.09 17.81
N ASN A 610 -1.98 15.82 18.03
CA ASN A 610 -2.44 16.83 17.08
C ASN A 610 -1.55 18.09 17.07
N ALA A 611 -0.97 18.46 18.21
CA ALA A 611 -0.05 19.60 18.29
C ALA A 611 1.26 19.40 17.50
N GLN A 612 1.65 18.16 17.21
CA GLN A 612 2.85 17.82 16.46
C GLN A 612 2.67 17.78 14.94
N ARG A 613 1.42 17.82 14.43
CA ARG A 613 1.13 17.73 12.99
C ARG A 613 1.75 18.89 12.22
N VAL A 614 2.19 18.63 10.99
CA VAL A 614 2.58 19.68 10.06
C VAL A 614 1.36 20.40 9.49
N THR A 615 1.55 21.60 8.97
CA THR A 615 0.50 22.32 8.25
C THR A 615 0.31 21.73 6.85
N THR A 616 -0.94 21.69 6.38
CA THR A 616 -1.25 21.35 4.99
C THR A 616 -0.47 22.26 4.03
N PRO A 617 0.31 21.72 3.09
CA PRO A 617 0.98 22.51 2.08
C PRO A 617 -0.03 23.33 1.26
N VAL A 618 0.26 24.60 1.06
CA VAL A 618 -0.59 25.47 0.25
C VAL A 618 -0.33 25.15 -1.23
N SER A 619 -1.39 24.87 -1.98
CA SER A 619 -1.30 24.70 -3.44
C SER A 619 -0.80 25.98 -4.09
N ARG A 620 0.03 25.84 -5.13
CA ARG A 620 0.44 26.99 -5.95
C ARG A 620 -0.58 27.34 -7.03
N ASN A 621 -1.59 26.50 -7.25
CA ASN A 621 -2.65 26.72 -8.25
C ASN A 621 -3.38 28.04 -8.03
N LYS A 622 -3.36 28.92 -9.05
CA LYS A 622 -4.04 30.22 -9.07
C LYS A 622 -4.34 30.62 -10.51
N GLY A 623 -5.32 31.51 -10.68
CA GLY A 623 -5.67 32.07 -11.99
C GLY A 623 -6.21 31.00 -12.94
N SER A 624 -5.75 31.01 -14.19
CA SER A 624 -6.21 30.11 -15.24
C SER A 624 -5.13 29.10 -15.62
N HIS A 625 -5.53 27.84 -15.76
CA HIS A 625 -4.68 26.79 -16.32
C HIS A 625 -5.08 26.51 -17.75
N ILE A 626 -4.15 26.67 -18.69
CA ILE A 626 -4.38 26.60 -20.13
C ILE A 626 -3.58 25.44 -20.72
N PHE A 627 -4.23 24.65 -21.57
CA PHE A 627 -3.66 23.48 -22.25
C PHE A 627 -3.69 23.69 -23.76
N HIS A 628 -2.52 23.72 -24.38
CA HIS A 628 -2.33 23.97 -25.80
C HIS A 628 -2.21 22.66 -26.58
N PHE A 629 -2.79 22.60 -27.76
CA PHE A 629 -2.74 21.42 -28.63
C PHE A 629 -2.86 21.79 -30.12
N GLY A 630 -2.39 20.91 -31.00
CA GLY A 630 -2.39 21.14 -32.45
C GLY A 630 -1.26 22.04 -32.96
N GLY A 631 -0.99 21.98 -34.26
CA GLY A 631 0.13 22.66 -34.89
C GLY A 631 1.47 22.23 -34.30
N LYS A 632 2.17 23.16 -33.63
CA LYS A 632 3.45 22.89 -32.95
C LYS A 632 3.30 22.31 -31.53
N TYR A 633 2.10 22.34 -30.96
CA TYR A 633 1.82 21.87 -29.60
C TYR A 633 1.28 20.44 -29.65
N ASP A 634 2.17 19.46 -29.68
CA ASP A 634 1.85 18.03 -29.75
C ASP A 634 1.43 17.45 -28.39
N SER A 635 0.40 18.01 -27.73
CA SER A 635 -0.16 17.40 -26.51
C SER A 635 -0.84 16.07 -26.85
N TYR A 636 -0.53 15.00 -26.14
CA TYR A 636 -1.03 13.66 -26.42
C TYR A 636 -1.08 12.74 -25.19
N VAL A 637 -1.81 11.64 -25.33
CA VAL A 637 -1.74 10.45 -24.49
C VAL A 637 -1.14 9.30 -25.31
N LEU A 638 -0.12 8.64 -24.78
CA LEU A 638 0.48 7.43 -25.35
C LEU A 638 0.04 6.22 -24.52
N MET A 639 -0.76 5.34 -25.13
CA MET A 639 -1.34 4.17 -24.46
C MET A 639 -0.85 2.85 -25.09
N PRO A 640 -0.47 1.85 -24.29
CA PRO A 640 -0.13 0.52 -24.78
C PRO A 640 -1.43 -0.25 -25.06
N LEU A 641 -1.79 -0.36 -26.34
CA LEU A 641 -3.05 -0.98 -26.74
C LEU A 641 -2.86 -2.41 -27.22
N ASN A 642 -3.79 -3.27 -26.82
CA ASN A 642 -4.08 -4.53 -27.47
C ASN A 642 -5.43 -4.40 -28.17
N VAL A 643 -5.41 -4.36 -29.51
CA VAL A 643 -6.63 -4.30 -30.32
C VAL A 643 -6.91 -5.71 -30.82
N SER A 644 -7.87 -6.40 -30.19
CA SER A 644 -8.40 -7.62 -30.77
C SER A 644 -9.37 -7.23 -31.89
N SER A 645 -9.03 -7.51 -33.15
CA SER A 645 -10.04 -7.48 -34.20
C SER A 645 -11.14 -8.46 -33.80
N SER A 646 -12.38 -7.99 -33.72
CA SER A 646 -13.56 -8.78 -33.39
C SER A 646 -13.83 -9.87 -34.45
N SER A 647 -13.04 -10.95 -34.44
CA SER A 647 -13.24 -12.10 -35.33
C SER A 647 -12.39 -13.32 -34.95
N THR A 648 -12.53 -13.85 -33.73
CA THR A 648 -12.25 -15.28 -33.53
C THR A 648 -13.30 -15.91 -32.64
N SER A 649 -14.07 -16.80 -33.27
CA SER A 649 -14.99 -17.79 -32.72
C SER A 649 -14.54 -18.38 -31.39
N GLU A 650 -15.49 -18.50 -30.47
CA GLU A 650 -15.43 -19.43 -29.33
C GLU A 650 -14.78 -20.76 -29.74
N PRO A 651 -13.71 -21.21 -29.06
CA PRO A 651 -13.40 -22.63 -29.06
C PRO A 651 -14.51 -23.31 -28.27
N ALA A 652 -15.22 -24.23 -28.92
CA ALA A 652 -16.24 -25.06 -28.31
C ALA A 652 -15.68 -25.75 -27.05
N VAL A 653 -16.06 -25.25 -25.87
CA VAL A 653 -15.89 -25.98 -24.62
C VAL A 653 -16.92 -27.10 -24.63
N GLN A 654 -16.44 -28.33 -24.84
CA GLN A 654 -17.23 -29.52 -24.55
C GLN A 654 -17.65 -29.46 -23.08
N SER A 655 -18.97 -29.45 -22.87
CA SER A 655 -19.61 -29.51 -21.57
C SER A 655 -19.22 -30.79 -20.82
N GLY A 656 -18.23 -30.65 -19.93
CA GLY A 656 -18.00 -31.59 -18.83
C GLY A 656 -19.09 -31.43 -17.77
N ARG A 657 -19.63 -32.56 -17.32
CA ARG A 657 -20.84 -32.68 -16.50
C ARG A 657 -20.76 -31.93 -15.17
N ASN A 658 -21.87 -31.26 -14.84
CA ASN A 658 -22.24 -30.86 -13.49
C ASN A 658 -22.18 -32.06 -12.53
N LEU A 659 -21.38 -31.93 -11.47
CA LEU A 659 -21.50 -32.69 -10.22
C LEU A 659 -21.75 -31.67 -9.11
N LYS A 660 -23.01 -31.23 -9.03
CA LYS A 660 -23.63 -30.68 -7.83
C LYS A 660 -24.87 -31.52 -7.56
N ASP A 661 -24.62 -32.70 -7.02
CA ASP A 661 -25.49 -33.46 -6.14
C ASP A 661 -24.55 -34.37 -5.34
N GLU A 662 -24.68 -34.33 -4.01
CA GLU A 662 -23.82 -34.94 -2.97
C GLU A 662 -22.60 -34.13 -2.49
N LEU A 663 -22.85 -33.11 -1.66
CA LEU A 663 -22.32 -32.97 -0.29
C LEU A 663 -23.02 -31.83 0.45
#